data_AF-A0A3P9NM05-F1
#
_entry.id   AF-A0A3P9NM05-F1
#
_cell.length_a   1.000
_cell.length_b   1.000
_cell.length_c   1.000
_cell.angle_alpha   90.00
_cell.angle_beta   90.00
_cell.angle_gamma   90.00
#
_symmetry.space_group_name_H-M   'P 1'
#
loop_
_entity.id
_entity.type
_entity.pdbx_description
1 polymer ?
#
loop_
_entity_poly.entity_id
_entity_poly.type
_entity_poly.pdbx_seq_one_letter_code
_entity_poly.pdbx_strand_id
1 'polypeptide(L)'
;MAQNRNDSSSFEDITSKCDLVCSGPPAVYQLKIEKQKTGSLTSVTVGEKPDNKPSKTILLVGETGTGKSALINALFNYAVGVKFEDEIWFQIVENKEKSKKSDVIVYQIFGSEDQTLPFSLTIIDTPGYGNTQDADHMRINHQLMELFQSADGPQEVHAVGLVMKDGENPVTDRLKNIYDFIKSQFGKDVEKNIVALMTNSQGKPLRNVLQALEAANIKCAKNEKKQPRIFQFDNCQEEERTEESELSIENAWKVSERGMKQFTAFLEKSPPLQKKVMMKDQKERIRLTACNQNLRDRIGFTELKLRDVEQTQEDLRIKKMKKYWKYSVDVPEAYKELEPLTDGRCGYETSLCCLVCEENCHYPGCTEALNPEQCEVMRNGKCTSCTNKCPASKHMIKNFRFVIKSQKSQKNKNALKQQYKQKAGEKKIKLLERLENEAVKLREEKRQLIDKAYVLYINLYKLIINDVSINDSVSTCVILNFLIKTMKGQEDKEKLQKLEKIYDQMDEGTRTSLQLRISMTSSNLETLMSGSVHINKDQSPAVYQVIPKKEMIGTLSRLTVGEKNEMKINKTILLVGETGAGKSTLVNALFNYAVGVKFEDNVWFQIVEEEKSNQTQSVTPDVIVYEIFGFEGQTLPFSLTIIDTPGFGNTKGVEEDNIVSERLFDLFRSEDGVHEINAVGLVMKASTNRLNDPMTYVFDAVMSLFGKDLKKSIVALITHSDGGTPNNVLKALEDANIKCSEDEMNQPFHFIFNNLEQEQRYDTKKHKNSKHSWDFTNEEMGHLRDFLEKNQTSTTENNSGGSE
;
A
#
# COMPACT_ATOMS: atom_id res chain seq x y z
N MET A 1 -27.80 15.95 70.96
CA MET A 1 -28.84 14.90 70.93
C MET A 1 -28.51 13.99 69.75
N ALA A 2 -27.97 12.81 70.04
CA ALA A 2 -27.68 11.79 69.06
C ALA A 2 -29.01 11.17 68.58
N GLN A 3 -29.29 11.26 67.29
CA GLN A 3 -30.28 10.40 66.65
C GLN A 3 -29.52 9.18 66.13
N ASN A 4 -29.74 8.04 66.79
CA ASN A 4 -29.48 6.71 66.28
C ASN A 4 -30.18 6.58 64.92
N ARG A 5 -29.41 6.46 63.83
CA ARG A 5 -29.89 5.78 62.62
C ARG A 5 -29.62 4.29 62.83
N ASN A 6 -30.70 3.49 62.86
CA ASN A 6 -30.61 2.06 62.63
C ASN A 6 -30.18 1.86 61.17
N ASP A 7 -28.90 1.58 60.93
CA ASP A 7 -28.31 1.43 59.59
C ASP A 7 -28.46 0.01 59.00
N SER A 8 -29.36 -0.84 59.50
CA SER A 8 -29.54 -2.20 58.97
C SER A 8 -30.44 -2.29 57.72
N SER A 9 -30.93 -1.17 57.17
CA SER A 9 -31.99 -1.19 56.12
C SER A 9 -31.59 -0.64 54.75
N SER A 10 -30.36 -0.15 54.53
CA SER A 10 -30.04 0.59 53.29
C SER A 10 -29.81 -0.28 52.05
N PHE A 11 -29.46 -1.56 52.22
CA PHE A 11 -29.07 -2.46 51.11
C PHE A 11 -29.88 -3.76 51.02
N GLU A 12 -30.84 -4.00 51.92
CA GLU A 12 -31.64 -5.25 51.97
C GLU A 12 -32.35 -5.57 50.65
N ASP A 13 -32.85 -4.55 49.96
CA ASP A 13 -33.53 -4.68 48.67
C ASP A 13 -32.59 -5.18 47.55
N ILE A 14 -31.31 -4.80 47.58
CA ILE A 14 -30.31 -5.23 46.60
C ILE A 14 -29.77 -6.60 46.99
N THR A 15 -29.42 -6.81 48.26
CA THR A 15 -28.86 -8.09 48.75
C THR A 15 -29.85 -9.25 48.60
N SER A 16 -31.16 -9.01 48.76
CA SER A 16 -32.21 -10.03 48.51
C SER A 16 -32.24 -10.56 47.07
N LYS A 17 -31.69 -9.80 46.11
CA LYS A 17 -31.58 -10.17 44.69
C LYS A 17 -30.19 -10.72 44.33
N CYS A 18 -29.32 -10.93 45.31
CA CYS A 18 -27.96 -11.41 45.10
C CYS A 18 -27.74 -12.82 45.66
N ASP A 19 -26.65 -13.45 45.22
CA ASP A 19 -26.03 -14.61 45.88
C ASP A 19 -24.77 -14.15 46.62
N LEU A 20 -24.57 -14.61 47.86
CA LEU A 20 -23.33 -14.33 48.61
C LEU A 20 -22.17 -15.13 48.02
N VAL A 21 -21.10 -14.44 47.63
CA VAL A 21 -19.87 -15.01 47.03
C VAL A 21 -18.78 -15.17 48.09
N CYS A 22 -18.55 -14.14 48.90
CA CYS A 22 -17.56 -14.12 49.97
C CYS A 22 -18.14 -13.43 51.21
N SER A 23 -17.88 -13.98 52.40
CA SER A 23 -18.39 -13.45 53.67
C SER A 23 -17.39 -12.57 54.44
N GLY A 24 -16.13 -12.47 53.99
CA GLY A 24 -15.13 -11.59 54.62
C GLY A 24 -15.46 -10.11 54.39
N PRO A 25 -14.86 -9.15 55.12
CA PRO A 25 -15.11 -7.72 54.91
C PRO A 25 -14.33 -7.20 53.68
N PRO A 26 -14.97 -6.64 52.63
CA PRO A 26 -16.41 -6.48 52.49
C PRO A 26 -17.10 -7.76 51.98
N ALA A 27 -18.30 -8.05 52.50
CA ALA A 27 -19.09 -9.17 52.03
C ALA A 27 -19.46 -8.98 50.57
N VAL A 28 -19.06 -9.93 49.71
CA VAL A 28 -19.20 -9.83 48.25
C VAL A 28 -20.47 -10.52 47.80
N TYR A 29 -21.37 -9.78 47.15
CA TYR A 29 -22.66 -10.24 46.66
C TYR A 29 -22.72 -10.18 45.13
N GLN A 30 -23.00 -11.31 44.48
CA GLN A 30 -23.22 -11.39 43.03
C GLN A 30 -24.69 -11.13 42.72
N LEU A 31 -24.99 -10.08 41.96
CA LEU A 31 -26.36 -9.76 41.57
C LEU A 31 -26.90 -10.81 40.59
N LYS A 32 -28.13 -11.27 40.83
CA LYS A 32 -28.88 -12.11 39.88
C LYS A 32 -29.40 -11.23 38.76
N ILE A 33 -28.84 -11.43 37.57
CA ILE A 33 -29.10 -10.59 36.41
C ILE A 33 -29.78 -11.40 35.32
N GLU A 34 -30.92 -10.89 34.84
CA GLU A 34 -31.54 -11.38 33.60
C GLU A 34 -30.89 -10.71 32.39
N LYS A 35 -30.31 -11.51 31.49
CA LYS A 35 -29.71 -11.05 30.24
C LYS A 35 -30.77 -11.09 29.14
N GLN A 36 -31.06 -9.96 28.53
CA GLN A 36 -31.91 -9.88 27.34
C GLN A 36 -31.04 -9.80 26.10
N LYS A 37 -31.39 -10.57 25.06
CA LYS A 37 -30.63 -10.59 23.80
C LYS A 37 -31.49 -10.08 22.65
N THR A 38 -31.04 -9.01 22.01
CA THR A 38 -31.70 -8.39 20.86
C THR A 38 -30.69 -8.31 19.71
N GLY A 39 -30.80 -9.20 18.72
CA GLY A 39 -29.79 -9.36 17.67
C GLY A 39 -28.43 -9.81 18.23
N SER A 40 -27.36 -9.06 17.94
CA SER A 40 -26.02 -9.28 18.47
C SER A 40 -25.78 -8.60 19.83
N LEU A 41 -26.73 -7.80 20.32
CA LEU A 41 -26.62 -7.05 21.56
C LEU A 41 -27.11 -7.88 22.76
N THR A 42 -26.34 -7.88 23.84
CA THR A 42 -26.82 -8.35 25.14
C THR A 42 -27.03 -7.15 26.06
N SER A 43 -28.23 -6.99 26.61
CA SER A 43 -28.53 -5.98 27.62
C SER A 43 -28.78 -6.60 28.98
N VAL A 44 -28.42 -5.84 30.01
CA VAL A 44 -28.58 -6.13 31.42
C VAL A 44 -29.24 -4.92 32.04
N THR A 45 -30.39 -5.09 32.68
CA THR A 45 -31.09 -4.01 33.37
C THR A 45 -31.10 -4.26 34.86
N VAL A 46 -30.68 -3.27 35.64
CA VAL A 46 -30.65 -3.28 37.10
C VAL A 46 -31.50 -2.12 37.61
N GLY A 47 -32.52 -2.41 38.41
CA GLY A 47 -33.50 -1.42 38.89
C GLY A 47 -34.65 -1.18 37.93
N GLU A 48 -35.59 -0.31 38.32
CA GLU A 48 -36.75 0.07 37.52
C GLU A 48 -36.49 1.38 36.78
N LYS A 49 -36.79 1.42 35.48
CA LYS A 49 -36.56 2.59 34.64
C LYS A 49 -37.45 3.76 35.09
N PRO A 50 -36.90 4.91 35.51
CA PRO A 50 -37.69 6.06 35.90
C PRO A 50 -38.26 6.80 34.67
N ASP A 51 -39.47 7.34 34.80
CA ASP A 51 -40.17 8.03 33.70
C ASP A 51 -39.56 9.41 33.35
N ASN A 52 -38.68 9.99 34.19
CA ASN A 52 -38.32 11.41 34.07
C ASN A 52 -36.91 11.80 34.56
N LYS A 53 -35.94 10.86 34.58
CA LYS A 53 -34.55 11.16 35.00
C LYS A 53 -33.57 11.09 33.83
N PRO A 54 -32.57 12.00 33.75
CA PRO A 54 -31.58 11.98 32.69
C PRO A 54 -30.74 10.70 32.77
N SER A 55 -30.32 10.16 31.62
CA SER A 55 -29.41 9.01 31.56
C SER A 55 -28.10 9.40 30.89
N LYS A 56 -26.98 8.93 31.42
CA LYS A 56 -25.64 9.12 30.86
C LYS A 56 -25.11 7.79 30.34
N THR A 57 -24.62 7.81 29.10
CA THR A 57 -24.09 6.62 28.41
C THR A 57 -22.58 6.66 28.33
N ILE A 58 -21.90 5.59 28.74
CA ILE A 58 -20.45 5.43 28.67
C ILE A 58 -20.12 4.27 27.73
N LEU A 59 -19.20 4.47 26.80
CA LEU A 59 -18.57 3.39 26.03
C LEU A 59 -17.19 3.07 26.63
N LEU A 60 -16.97 1.83 27.07
CA LEU A 60 -15.69 1.38 27.61
C LEU A 60 -14.93 0.55 26.58
N VAL A 61 -13.69 0.94 26.27
CA VAL A 61 -12.80 0.26 25.31
C VAL A 61 -11.44 0.03 25.94
N GLY A 62 -10.90 -1.18 25.87
CA GLY A 62 -9.56 -1.49 26.39
C GLY A 62 -9.16 -2.94 26.17
N GLU A 63 -7.88 -3.27 26.39
CA GLU A 63 -7.36 -4.62 26.21
C GLU A 63 -7.98 -5.64 27.18
N THR A 64 -7.79 -6.91 26.87
CA THR A 64 -8.14 -7.99 27.81
C THR A 64 -7.25 -7.88 29.04
N GLY A 65 -7.85 -7.88 30.23
CA GLY A 65 -7.09 -7.77 31.47
C GLY A 65 -6.83 -6.34 31.94
N THR A 66 -7.24 -5.30 31.21
CA THR A 66 -7.08 -3.90 31.67
C THR A 66 -8.06 -3.48 32.77
N GLY A 67 -8.86 -4.39 33.33
CA GLY A 67 -9.74 -4.09 34.46
C GLY A 67 -11.09 -3.44 34.11
N LYS A 68 -11.58 -3.56 32.86
CA LYS A 68 -12.93 -3.07 32.47
C LYS A 68 -14.06 -3.59 33.37
N SER A 69 -14.11 -4.90 33.62
CA SER A 69 -15.13 -5.51 34.49
C SER A 69 -15.06 -4.98 35.93
N ALA A 70 -13.85 -4.85 36.48
CA ALA A 70 -13.64 -4.31 37.82
C ALA A 70 -14.10 -2.85 37.91
N LEU A 71 -13.82 -2.05 36.88
CA LEU A 71 -14.29 -0.67 36.79
C LEU A 71 -15.82 -0.58 36.71
N ILE A 72 -16.49 -1.49 35.99
CA ILE A 72 -17.95 -1.55 35.93
C ILE A 72 -18.55 -1.86 37.31
N ASN A 73 -18.00 -2.85 38.03
CA ASN A 73 -18.43 -3.18 39.39
C ASN A 73 -18.19 -1.99 40.34
N ALA A 74 -17.04 -1.31 40.24
CA ALA A 74 -16.77 -0.12 41.05
C ALA A 74 -17.72 1.05 40.75
N LEU A 75 -18.07 1.27 39.47
CA LEU A 75 -19.06 2.27 39.07
C LEU A 75 -20.45 1.95 39.63
N PHE A 76 -20.84 0.67 39.61
CA PHE A 76 -22.11 0.23 40.17
C PHE A 76 -22.18 0.47 41.68
N ASN A 77 -21.18 0.02 42.44
CA ASN A 77 -21.13 0.24 43.90
C ASN A 77 -21.13 1.73 44.26
N TYR A 78 -20.39 2.54 43.49
CA TYR A 78 -20.42 3.99 43.66
C TYR A 78 -21.82 4.56 43.40
N ALA A 79 -22.51 4.11 42.33
CA ALA A 79 -23.84 4.57 41.96
C ALA A 79 -24.92 4.19 42.99
N VAL A 80 -24.80 3.02 43.63
CA VAL A 80 -25.72 2.59 44.70
C VAL A 80 -25.32 3.09 46.10
N GLY A 81 -24.30 3.94 46.19
CA GLY A 81 -23.93 4.64 47.42
C GLY A 81 -23.19 3.81 48.47
N VAL A 82 -22.56 2.70 48.08
CA VAL A 82 -21.70 1.90 48.98
C VAL A 82 -20.49 2.73 49.43
N LYS A 83 -20.21 2.67 50.72
CA LYS A 83 -19.07 3.31 51.39
C LYS A 83 -18.09 2.27 51.91
N PHE A 84 -16.90 2.74 52.29
CA PHE A 84 -15.87 1.86 52.83
C PHE A 84 -16.35 1.18 54.12
N GLU A 85 -17.05 1.92 54.98
CA GLU A 85 -17.52 1.45 56.30
C GLU A 85 -18.70 0.47 56.22
N ASP A 86 -19.36 0.34 55.06
CA ASP A 86 -20.54 -0.52 54.91
C ASP A 86 -20.17 -2.02 54.88
N GLU A 87 -18.88 -2.35 54.65
CA GLU A 87 -18.36 -3.72 54.56
C GLU A 87 -19.17 -4.62 53.59
N ILE A 88 -19.69 -4.04 52.51
CA ILE A 88 -20.46 -4.73 51.47
C ILE A 88 -19.88 -4.37 50.10
N TRP A 89 -19.87 -5.32 49.17
CA TRP A 89 -19.49 -5.12 47.78
C TRP A 89 -20.39 -5.89 46.82
N PHE A 90 -20.90 -5.24 45.77
CA PHE A 90 -21.75 -5.87 44.76
C PHE A 90 -21.01 -6.14 43.45
N GLN A 91 -21.22 -7.33 42.88
CA GLN A 91 -20.71 -7.70 41.56
C GLN A 91 -21.89 -7.80 40.58
N ILE A 92 -21.84 -7.00 39.51
CA ILE A 92 -22.79 -7.07 38.39
C ILE A 92 -22.19 -7.77 37.17
N VAL A 93 -20.86 -7.89 37.12
CA VAL A 93 -20.15 -8.67 36.12
C VAL A 93 -19.64 -9.96 36.75
N GLU A 94 -20.14 -11.12 36.30
CA GLU A 94 -19.71 -12.44 36.81
C GLU A 94 -18.20 -12.68 36.61
N ASN A 95 -17.48 -13.00 37.69
CA ASN A 95 -16.06 -13.40 37.70
C ASN A 95 -15.85 -14.88 37.33
N LYS A 96 -16.61 -15.44 36.37
CA LYS A 96 -16.36 -16.83 35.92
C LYS A 96 -15.10 -16.90 35.07
N GLU A 97 -14.19 -17.77 35.50
CA GLU A 97 -12.89 -18.09 34.90
C GLU A 97 -12.87 -17.97 33.37
N LYS A 98 -11.88 -17.24 32.84
CA LYS A 98 -11.24 -17.41 31.52
C LYS A 98 -12.13 -17.62 30.28
N SER A 99 -13.44 -17.38 30.34
CA SER A 99 -14.31 -17.44 29.16
C SER A 99 -14.27 -16.08 28.47
N LYS A 100 -13.80 -16.07 27.22
CA LYS A 100 -13.73 -14.87 26.38
C LYS A 100 -15.12 -14.27 26.23
N LYS A 101 -15.40 -13.11 26.84
CA LYS A 101 -16.57 -12.30 26.49
C LYS A 101 -16.48 -12.02 24.99
N SER A 102 -17.44 -12.54 24.23
CA SER A 102 -17.43 -12.45 22.76
C SER A 102 -18.39 -11.39 22.22
N ASP A 103 -19.24 -10.84 23.08
CA ASP A 103 -20.38 -9.99 22.73
C ASP A 103 -20.27 -8.66 23.51
N VAL A 104 -20.74 -7.56 22.90
CA VAL A 104 -20.88 -6.26 23.58
C VAL A 104 -22.07 -6.34 24.54
N ILE A 105 -21.86 -5.91 25.78
CA ILE A 105 -22.89 -5.95 26.84
C ILE A 105 -23.27 -4.53 27.25
N VAL A 106 -24.56 -4.23 27.29
CA VAL A 106 -25.08 -2.93 27.72
C VAL A 106 -25.70 -3.08 29.11
N TYR A 107 -25.08 -2.47 30.12
CA TYR A 107 -25.59 -2.41 31.49
C TYR A 107 -26.40 -1.12 31.66
N GLN A 108 -27.69 -1.25 31.96
CA GLN A 108 -28.58 -0.14 32.29
C GLN A 108 -28.84 -0.17 33.80
N ILE A 109 -28.31 0.81 34.50
CA ILE A 109 -28.38 0.93 35.96
C ILE A 109 -29.33 2.08 36.29
N PHE A 110 -30.46 1.75 36.90
CA PHE A 110 -31.54 2.64 37.30
C PHE A 110 -31.71 2.64 38.83
N GLY A 111 -32.31 3.69 39.38
CA GLY A 111 -32.60 3.82 40.81
C GLY A 111 -31.45 4.40 41.64
N SER A 112 -30.31 4.71 41.02
CA SER A 112 -29.17 5.40 41.64
C SER A 112 -29.37 6.91 41.78
N GLU A 113 -30.45 7.45 41.21
CA GLU A 113 -30.53 8.88 40.92
C GLU A 113 -30.90 9.76 42.12
N ASP A 114 -31.31 9.14 43.23
CA ASP A 114 -31.59 9.80 44.52
C ASP A 114 -30.50 9.49 45.58
N GLN A 115 -29.40 8.85 45.16
CA GLN A 115 -28.29 8.47 46.03
C GLN A 115 -27.04 9.30 45.73
N THR A 116 -26.07 8.75 44.98
CA THR A 116 -24.78 9.43 44.68
C THR A 116 -24.75 10.09 43.32
N LEU A 117 -25.53 9.61 42.35
CA LEU A 117 -25.56 10.16 40.99
C LEU A 117 -26.87 10.92 40.77
N PRO A 118 -26.88 12.05 40.04
CA PRO A 118 -28.12 12.74 39.67
C PRO A 118 -28.77 12.20 38.37
N PHE A 119 -28.29 11.07 37.84
CA PHE A 119 -28.70 10.49 36.56
C PHE A 119 -28.59 8.95 36.57
N SER A 120 -29.36 8.29 35.70
CA SER A 120 -29.22 6.85 35.45
C SER A 120 -27.97 6.58 34.62
N LEU A 121 -27.36 5.41 34.77
CA LEU A 121 -26.12 5.07 34.10
C LEU A 121 -26.31 3.94 33.07
N THR A 122 -25.94 4.20 31.82
CA THR A 122 -25.83 3.16 30.79
C THR A 122 -24.36 2.92 30.47
N ILE A 123 -23.86 1.70 30.64
CA ILE A 123 -22.47 1.33 30.34
C ILE A 123 -22.44 0.31 29.21
N ILE A 124 -21.78 0.66 28.11
CA ILE A 124 -21.50 -0.23 26.99
C ILE A 124 -20.12 -0.85 27.23
N ASP A 125 -20.10 -2.11 27.63
CA ASP A 125 -18.91 -2.91 27.86
C ASP A 125 -18.50 -3.63 26.57
N THR A 126 -17.32 -3.29 26.05
CA THR A 126 -16.76 -3.99 24.88
C THR A 126 -15.90 -5.18 25.31
N PRO A 127 -15.86 -6.27 24.52
CA PRO A 127 -14.88 -7.33 24.71
C PRO A 127 -13.44 -6.79 24.81
N GLY A 128 -12.63 -7.40 25.67
CA GLY A 128 -11.20 -7.16 25.65
C GLY A 128 -10.59 -7.66 24.35
N TYR A 129 -9.76 -6.84 23.72
CA TYR A 129 -8.94 -7.26 22.58
C TYR A 129 -7.55 -7.72 23.06
N GLY A 130 -6.86 -8.63 22.36
CA GLY A 130 -5.53 -9.09 22.80
C GLY A 130 -5.19 -10.56 22.57
N ASN A 131 -6.13 -11.48 22.88
CA ASN A 131 -5.81 -12.88 23.21
C ASN A 131 -6.06 -13.91 22.10
N THR A 132 -6.18 -13.49 20.84
CA THR A 132 -6.25 -14.39 19.67
C THR A 132 -5.71 -13.67 18.43
N GLN A 133 -5.42 -14.45 17.37
CA GLN A 133 -4.98 -13.97 16.04
C GLN A 133 -5.77 -12.74 15.56
N ASP A 134 -5.18 -11.95 14.66
CA ASP A 134 -5.54 -10.57 14.25
C ASP A 134 -7.00 -10.26 13.84
N ALA A 135 -7.91 -11.25 13.86
CA ALA A 135 -9.33 -11.13 13.55
C ALA A 135 -10.20 -10.43 14.62
N ASP A 136 -9.72 -10.23 15.85
CA ASP A 136 -10.56 -9.77 16.97
C ASP A 136 -10.97 -8.27 16.91
N HIS A 137 -10.15 -7.37 16.34
CA HIS A 137 -10.50 -5.93 16.26
C HIS A 137 -11.59 -5.64 15.23
N MET A 138 -11.53 -6.34 14.09
CA MET A 138 -12.56 -6.23 13.05
C MET A 138 -13.92 -6.66 13.62
N ARG A 139 -13.93 -7.69 14.48
CA ARG A 139 -15.14 -8.14 15.18
C ARG A 139 -15.68 -7.09 16.15
N ILE A 140 -14.84 -6.49 16.99
CA ILE A 140 -15.28 -5.46 17.95
C ILE A 140 -15.85 -4.25 17.22
N ASN A 141 -15.18 -3.78 16.16
CA ASN A 141 -15.70 -2.66 15.39
C ASN A 141 -17.00 -3.00 14.68
N HIS A 142 -17.13 -4.21 14.14
CA HIS A 142 -18.39 -4.67 13.55
C HIS A 142 -19.53 -4.65 14.58
N GLN A 143 -19.28 -5.13 15.80
CA GLN A 143 -20.25 -5.11 16.89
C GLN A 143 -20.59 -3.67 17.34
N LEU A 144 -19.60 -2.78 17.40
CA LEU A 144 -19.84 -1.35 17.67
C LEU A 144 -20.64 -0.70 16.53
N MET A 145 -20.40 -1.07 15.29
CA MET A 145 -21.20 -0.60 14.15
C MET A 145 -22.64 -1.06 14.24
N GLU A 146 -22.88 -2.35 14.53
CA GLU A 146 -24.22 -2.88 14.74
C GLU A 146 -24.93 -2.16 15.90
N LEU A 147 -24.23 -1.97 17.03
CA LEU A 147 -24.72 -1.21 18.18
C LEU A 147 -25.20 0.19 17.77
N PHE A 148 -24.37 0.96 17.07
CA PHE A 148 -24.69 2.32 16.63
C PHE A 148 -25.62 2.40 15.40
N GLN A 149 -25.99 1.26 14.79
CA GLN A 149 -26.95 1.21 13.68
C GLN A 149 -28.30 0.62 14.10
N SER A 150 -28.35 -0.11 15.22
CA SER A 150 -29.59 -0.71 15.73
C SER A 150 -30.57 0.36 16.22
N ALA A 151 -31.87 0.17 15.94
CA ALA A 151 -32.93 1.07 16.41
C ALA A 151 -33.03 1.09 17.96
N ASP A 152 -32.72 -0.06 18.59
CA ASP A 152 -32.70 -0.25 20.05
C ASP A 152 -31.35 0.11 20.69
N GLY A 153 -30.37 0.55 19.88
CA GLY A 153 -29.05 0.93 20.34
C GLY A 153 -29.02 2.29 21.06
N PRO A 154 -27.96 2.58 21.83
CA PRO A 154 -27.80 3.85 22.50
C PRO A 154 -27.69 4.99 21.48
N GLN A 155 -28.66 5.90 21.53
CA GLN A 155 -28.75 7.05 20.60
C GLN A 155 -27.70 8.14 20.90
N GLU A 156 -27.21 8.19 22.14
CA GLU A 156 -26.29 9.21 22.62
C GLU A 156 -25.19 8.58 23.46
N VAL A 157 -23.93 8.97 23.20
CA VAL A 157 -22.76 8.59 24.00
C VAL A 157 -22.21 9.82 24.69
N HIS A 158 -22.10 9.78 26.02
CA HIS A 158 -21.66 10.93 26.82
C HIS A 158 -20.17 10.89 27.13
N ALA A 159 -19.57 9.70 27.20
CA ALA A 159 -18.13 9.53 27.30
C ALA A 159 -17.66 8.25 26.61
N VAL A 160 -16.45 8.31 26.06
CA VAL A 160 -15.71 7.13 25.58
C VAL A 160 -14.50 6.96 26.49
N GLY A 161 -14.52 5.92 27.32
CA GLY A 161 -13.44 5.58 28.25
C GLY A 161 -12.44 4.64 27.62
N LEU A 162 -11.21 5.12 27.40
CA LEU A 162 -10.07 4.28 27.03
C LEU A 162 -9.49 3.68 28.31
N VAL A 163 -9.79 2.41 28.57
CA VAL A 163 -9.44 1.68 29.80
C VAL A 163 -8.06 1.06 29.66
N MET A 164 -7.12 1.56 30.45
CA MET A 164 -5.70 1.19 30.41
C MET A 164 -5.23 0.87 31.82
N LYS A 165 -4.32 -0.09 31.94
CA LYS A 165 -3.76 -0.50 33.24
C LYS A 165 -2.49 0.27 33.56
N ASP A 166 -2.38 0.75 34.79
CA ASP A 166 -1.19 1.46 35.27
C ASP A 166 0.03 0.51 35.32
N GLY A 167 1.22 0.99 34.93
CA GLY A 167 2.45 0.22 34.89
C GLY A 167 2.70 -0.64 33.63
N GLU A 168 1.74 -0.73 32.69
CA GLU A 168 1.90 -1.42 31.40
C GLU A 168 2.05 -0.41 30.25
N ASN A 169 2.44 -0.86 29.04
CA ASN A 169 2.49 0.03 27.85
C ASN A 169 1.05 0.35 27.42
N PRO A 170 0.53 1.56 27.70
CA PRO A 170 -0.91 1.79 27.76
C PRO A 170 -1.55 1.96 26.38
N VAL A 171 -0.74 2.28 25.36
CA VAL A 171 -1.24 2.53 24.01
C VAL A 171 -0.64 1.55 23.02
N THR A 172 -1.49 0.67 22.51
CA THR A 172 -1.16 -0.30 21.46
C THR A 172 -1.72 0.16 20.11
N ASP A 173 -1.15 -0.35 19.00
CA ASP A 173 -1.68 -0.11 17.65
C ASP A 173 -3.17 -0.48 17.56
N ARG A 174 -3.55 -1.51 18.34
CA ARG A 174 -4.92 -2.01 18.49
C ARG A 174 -5.84 -0.96 19.14
N LEU A 175 -5.42 -0.32 20.23
CA LEU A 175 -6.16 0.78 20.84
C LEU A 175 -6.30 1.96 19.88
N LYS A 176 -5.21 2.33 19.19
CA LYS A 176 -5.21 3.41 18.20
C LYS A 176 -6.20 3.16 17.08
N ASN A 177 -6.25 1.92 16.59
CA ASN A 177 -7.18 1.48 15.58
C ASN A 177 -8.64 1.66 16.06
N ILE A 178 -8.99 1.24 17.28
CA ILE A 178 -10.37 1.40 17.78
C ILE A 178 -10.70 2.89 17.98
N TYR A 179 -9.73 3.69 18.45
CA TYR A 179 -9.86 5.14 18.56
C TYR A 179 -10.19 5.79 17.20
N ASP A 180 -9.48 5.42 16.14
CA ASP A 180 -9.72 5.98 14.80
C ASP A 180 -11.09 5.60 14.25
N PHE A 181 -11.54 4.38 14.53
CA PHE A 181 -12.90 3.94 14.20
C PHE A 181 -13.96 4.76 14.94
N ILE A 182 -13.84 4.95 16.25
CA ILE A 182 -14.77 5.77 17.03
C ILE A 182 -14.79 7.21 16.50
N LYS A 183 -13.62 7.73 16.12
CA LYS A 183 -13.49 9.04 15.48
C LYS A 183 -14.16 9.12 14.11
N SER A 184 -14.20 8.03 13.33
CA SER A 184 -14.94 8.00 12.06
C SER A 184 -16.46 8.09 12.30
N GLN A 185 -16.97 7.44 13.35
CA GLN A 185 -18.40 7.41 13.66
C GLN A 185 -18.96 8.76 14.14
N PHE A 186 -18.21 9.46 15.00
CA PHE A 186 -18.68 10.68 15.69
C PHE A 186 -18.02 11.97 15.14
N GLY A 187 -17.00 11.84 14.29
CA GLY A 187 -16.21 12.95 13.76
C GLY A 187 -15.29 13.59 14.81
N LYS A 188 -14.67 14.74 14.46
CA LYS A 188 -13.69 15.44 15.33
C LYS A 188 -14.23 15.85 16.70
N ASP A 189 -15.54 16.03 16.84
CA ASP A 189 -16.16 16.47 18.11
C ASP A 189 -16.04 15.42 19.22
N VAL A 190 -15.87 14.15 18.86
CA VAL A 190 -15.69 13.02 19.80
C VAL A 190 -14.51 13.23 20.75
N GLU A 191 -13.47 13.95 20.30
CA GLU A 191 -12.25 14.19 21.07
C GLU A 191 -12.54 14.91 22.40
N LYS A 192 -13.67 15.63 22.51
CA LYS A 192 -14.10 16.33 23.73
C LYS A 192 -14.71 15.40 24.78
N ASN A 193 -15.09 14.18 24.39
CA ASN A 193 -15.79 13.20 25.22
C ASN A 193 -14.96 11.93 25.44
N ILE A 194 -13.81 11.78 24.77
CA ILE A 194 -12.86 10.69 25.00
C ILE A 194 -12.05 10.98 26.26
N VAL A 195 -11.96 10.03 27.18
CA VAL A 195 -11.19 10.15 28.44
C VAL A 195 -10.38 8.88 28.69
N ALA A 196 -9.26 9.02 29.40
CA ALA A 196 -8.47 7.86 29.83
C ALA A 196 -8.93 7.41 31.22
N LEU A 197 -9.21 6.11 31.36
CA LEU A 197 -9.64 5.49 32.62
C LEU A 197 -8.54 4.50 33.03
N MET A 198 -7.78 4.86 34.06
CA MET A 198 -6.57 4.16 34.49
C MET A 198 -6.89 3.25 35.65
N THR A 199 -6.77 1.95 35.43
CA THR A 199 -7.02 0.90 36.42
C THR A 199 -5.74 0.48 37.12
N ASN A 200 -5.85 -0.14 38.31
CA ASN A 200 -4.72 -0.57 39.14
C ASN A 200 -3.77 0.58 39.51
N SER A 201 -4.31 1.81 39.60
CA SER A 201 -3.51 2.99 39.86
C SER A 201 -3.51 3.36 41.33
N GLN A 202 -2.30 3.48 41.91
CA GLN A 202 -2.08 3.88 43.30
C GLN A 202 -2.16 5.41 43.53
N GLY A 203 -2.81 6.16 42.63
CA GLY A 203 -2.97 7.61 42.77
C GLY A 203 -1.74 8.45 42.38
N LYS A 204 -0.72 7.85 41.74
CA LYS A 204 0.53 8.55 41.36
C LYS A 204 0.39 9.33 40.05
N PRO A 205 1.19 10.38 39.79
CA PRO A 205 1.15 11.11 38.52
C PRO A 205 1.54 10.26 37.29
N LEU A 206 0.69 10.23 36.26
CA LEU A 206 0.83 9.36 35.09
C LEU A 206 1.56 10.02 33.90
N ARG A 207 2.82 10.41 34.09
CA ARG A 207 3.61 11.07 33.02
C ARG A 207 3.80 10.19 31.78
N ASN A 208 3.99 8.89 31.97
CA ASN A 208 4.25 7.95 30.88
C ASN A 208 3.01 7.74 29.99
N VAL A 209 1.81 7.69 30.59
CA VAL A 209 0.55 7.57 29.84
C VAL A 209 0.28 8.80 28.99
N LEU A 210 0.55 9.99 29.52
CA LEU A 210 0.42 11.24 28.78
C LEU A 210 1.31 11.26 27.54
N GLN A 211 2.57 10.86 27.70
CA GLN A 211 3.52 10.75 26.59
C GLN A 211 3.10 9.69 25.57
N ALA A 212 2.58 8.54 26.02
CA ALA A 212 2.13 7.47 25.13
C ALA A 212 0.91 7.90 24.28
N LEU A 213 -0.07 8.57 24.89
CA LEU A 213 -1.23 9.12 24.16
C LEU A 213 -0.81 10.18 23.13
N GLU A 214 0.13 11.05 23.50
CA GLU A 214 0.68 12.08 22.62
C GLU A 214 1.46 11.47 21.45
N ALA A 215 2.36 10.51 21.72
CA ALA A 215 3.13 9.80 20.70
C ALA A 215 2.25 9.04 19.71
N ALA A 216 1.14 8.46 20.18
CA ALA A 216 0.17 7.77 19.34
C ALA A 216 -0.86 8.71 18.68
N ASN A 217 -0.76 10.03 18.88
CA ASN A 217 -1.73 11.02 18.37
C ASN A 217 -3.19 10.70 18.75
N ILE A 218 -3.41 10.18 19.96
CA ILE A 218 -4.74 9.95 20.54
C ILE A 218 -5.15 11.20 21.30
N LYS A 219 -6.20 11.87 20.81
CA LYS A 219 -6.73 13.09 21.41
C LYS A 219 -7.88 12.79 22.36
N CYS A 220 -7.73 13.22 23.60
CA CYS A 220 -8.73 13.12 24.67
C CYS A 220 -9.22 14.51 25.10
N ALA A 221 -10.31 14.53 25.87
CA ALA A 221 -10.87 15.70 26.51
C ALA A 221 -9.78 16.37 27.35
N LYS A 222 -9.72 17.70 27.31
CA LYS A 222 -8.67 18.46 28.03
C LYS A 222 -9.16 18.97 29.38
N ASN A 223 -8.26 19.01 30.35
CA ASN A 223 -8.45 19.71 31.63
C ASN A 223 -8.09 21.20 31.50
N GLU A 224 -8.21 21.96 32.58
CA GLU A 224 -7.89 23.40 32.61
C GLU A 224 -6.43 23.71 32.24
N LYS A 225 -5.52 22.75 32.46
CA LYS A 225 -4.10 22.84 32.08
C LYS A 225 -3.84 22.42 30.63
N LYS A 226 -4.89 22.24 29.81
CA LYS A 226 -4.84 21.76 28.41
C LYS A 226 -4.25 20.35 28.25
N GLN A 227 -4.17 19.56 29.33
CA GLN A 227 -3.72 18.17 29.31
C GLN A 227 -4.89 17.19 29.18
N PRO A 228 -4.68 15.99 28.62
CA PRO A 228 -5.67 14.91 28.63
C PRO A 228 -6.29 14.67 30.02
N ARG A 229 -7.62 14.53 30.07
CA ARG A 229 -8.36 14.11 31.27
C ARG A 229 -8.14 12.62 31.50
N ILE A 230 -7.52 12.33 32.63
CA ILE A 230 -7.23 10.98 33.10
C ILE A 230 -7.90 10.81 34.47
N PHE A 231 -8.67 9.74 34.63
CA PHE A 231 -9.27 9.34 35.91
C PHE A 231 -8.61 8.05 36.39
N GLN A 232 -8.35 7.94 37.69
CA GLN A 232 -7.61 6.83 38.29
C GLN A 232 -8.51 5.99 39.18
N PHE A 233 -8.34 4.67 39.09
CA PHE A 233 -9.06 3.67 39.84
C PHE A 233 -8.07 2.58 40.24
N ASP A 234 -8.10 2.16 41.50
CA ASP A 234 -7.19 1.15 42.03
C ASP A 234 -7.73 -0.28 41.79
N ASN A 235 -9.06 -0.45 41.82
CA ASN A 235 -9.79 -1.69 41.57
C ASN A 235 -9.64 -2.81 42.62
N CYS A 236 -8.96 -2.58 43.75
CA CYS A 236 -8.82 -3.55 44.85
C CYS A 236 -9.94 -3.49 45.93
N GLN A 237 -11.07 -2.85 45.66
CA GLN A 237 -12.12 -2.62 46.68
C GLN A 237 -12.87 -3.88 47.11
N GLU A 238 -12.81 -4.96 46.33
CA GLU A 238 -13.42 -6.25 46.66
C GLU A 238 -12.49 -7.17 47.46
N GLU A 239 -11.23 -6.77 47.66
CA GLU A 239 -10.25 -7.58 48.39
C GLU A 239 -10.61 -7.65 49.87
N GLU A 240 -10.38 -8.83 50.46
CA GLU A 240 -10.63 -9.07 51.88
C GLU A 240 -9.70 -8.20 52.74
N ARG A 241 -10.31 -7.50 53.69
CA ARG A 241 -9.63 -6.64 54.65
C ARG A 241 -9.14 -7.49 55.80
N THR A 242 -7.83 -7.57 55.91
CA THR A 242 -7.13 -8.15 57.06
C THR A 242 -6.40 -7.03 57.80
N GLU A 243 -5.92 -7.32 59.02
CA GLU A 243 -5.13 -6.34 59.80
C GLU A 243 -3.91 -5.81 59.01
N GLU A 244 -3.35 -6.61 58.09
CA GLU A 244 -2.20 -6.22 57.27
C GLU A 244 -2.58 -5.44 56.01
N SER A 245 -3.77 -5.68 55.43
CA SER A 245 -4.20 -5.10 54.14
C SER A 245 -5.11 -3.88 54.26
N GLU A 246 -5.76 -3.67 55.42
CA GLU A 246 -6.80 -2.65 55.61
C GLU A 246 -6.35 -1.25 55.18
N LEU A 247 -5.17 -0.80 55.62
CA LEU A 247 -4.65 0.53 55.27
C LEU A 247 -4.36 0.70 53.77
N SER A 248 -3.91 -0.35 53.10
CA SER A 248 -3.73 -0.31 51.63
C SER A 248 -5.07 -0.29 50.89
N ILE A 249 -6.06 -1.07 51.35
CA ILE A 249 -7.40 -1.13 50.74
C ILE A 249 -8.16 0.18 50.98
N GLU A 250 -8.02 0.81 52.15
CA GLU A 250 -8.60 2.13 52.43
C GLU A 250 -8.01 3.20 51.49
N ASN A 251 -6.70 3.13 51.21
CA ASN A 251 -6.07 4.01 50.22
C ASN A 251 -6.57 3.74 48.80
N ALA A 252 -6.68 2.47 48.40
CA ALA A 252 -7.26 2.07 47.11
C ALA A 252 -8.71 2.58 46.93
N TRP A 253 -9.49 2.52 48.02
CA TRP A 253 -10.84 3.08 48.09
C TRP A 253 -10.82 4.60 47.87
N LYS A 254 -10.00 5.35 48.62
CA LYS A 254 -9.89 6.81 48.51
C LYS A 254 -9.47 7.26 47.11
N VAL A 255 -8.51 6.57 46.49
CA VAL A 255 -8.08 6.86 45.11
C VAL A 255 -9.25 6.71 44.15
N SER A 256 -9.96 5.58 44.23
CA SER A 256 -11.05 5.28 43.32
C SER A 256 -12.28 6.14 43.57
N GLU A 257 -12.63 6.45 44.82
CA GLU A 257 -13.73 7.35 45.18
C GLU A 257 -13.48 8.76 44.62
N ARG A 258 -12.24 9.26 44.73
CA ARG A 258 -11.83 10.51 44.08
C ARG A 258 -11.96 10.42 42.56
N GLY A 259 -11.51 9.32 41.96
CA GLY A 259 -11.65 9.07 40.52
C GLY A 259 -13.12 9.11 40.07
N MET A 260 -14.01 8.43 40.81
CA MET A 260 -15.45 8.39 40.53
C MET A 260 -16.10 9.76 40.64
N LYS A 261 -15.82 10.52 41.72
CA LYS A 261 -16.32 11.90 41.90
C LYS A 261 -15.93 12.80 40.73
N GLN A 262 -14.68 12.71 40.27
CA GLN A 262 -14.19 13.51 39.15
C GLN A 262 -14.80 13.07 37.80
N PHE A 263 -14.94 11.76 37.58
CA PHE A 263 -15.47 11.20 36.34
C PHE A 263 -16.97 11.46 36.19
N THR A 264 -17.74 11.31 37.26
CA THR A 264 -19.19 11.57 37.25
C THR A 264 -19.52 13.05 37.08
N ALA A 265 -18.76 13.94 37.72
CA ALA A 265 -18.84 15.38 37.47
C ALA A 265 -18.49 15.78 36.02
N PHE A 266 -17.63 15.00 35.35
CA PHE A 266 -17.39 15.16 33.92
C PHE A 266 -18.60 14.70 33.10
N LEU A 267 -19.15 13.52 33.38
CA LEU A 267 -20.33 12.99 32.67
C LEU A 267 -21.55 13.91 32.75
N GLU A 268 -21.78 14.51 33.91
CA GLU A 268 -22.87 15.46 34.13
C GLU A 268 -22.80 16.64 33.15
N LYS A 269 -21.59 17.20 32.97
CA LYS A 269 -21.31 18.38 32.13
C LYS A 269 -21.08 18.05 30.66
N SER A 270 -20.81 16.78 30.34
CA SER A 270 -20.51 16.36 28.97
C SER A 270 -21.76 16.39 28.10
N PRO A 271 -21.73 17.08 26.94
CA PRO A 271 -22.82 17.06 25.97
C PRO A 271 -22.91 15.67 25.33
N PRO A 272 -24.12 15.23 24.93
CA PRO A 272 -24.28 13.97 24.23
C PRO A 272 -23.59 14.03 22.86
N LEU A 273 -22.85 12.98 22.53
CA LEU A 273 -22.42 12.72 21.16
C LEU A 273 -23.53 11.97 20.44
N GLN A 274 -24.09 12.62 19.43
CA GLN A 274 -24.96 11.97 18.47
C GLN A 274 -24.12 11.51 17.28
N LYS A 275 -24.47 10.35 16.72
CA LYS A 275 -23.87 9.87 15.48
C LYS A 275 -24.02 10.93 14.40
N LYS A 276 -22.93 11.31 13.73
CA LYS A 276 -23.06 12.19 12.56
C LYS A 276 -23.75 11.40 11.46
N VAL A 277 -24.97 11.80 11.11
CA VAL A 277 -25.60 11.34 9.87
C VAL A 277 -24.69 11.82 8.74
N MET A 278 -24.07 10.88 8.02
CA MET A 278 -23.30 11.23 6.83
C MET A 278 -24.17 12.02 5.88
N MET A 279 -23.78 13.28 5.64
CA MET A 279 -24.49 14.17 4.74
C MET A 279 -24.58 13.54 3.36
N LYS A 280 -25.69 13.78 2.66
CA LYS A 280 -25.95 13.26 1.31
C LYS A 280 -24.78 13.55 0.35
N ASP A 281 -24.18 14.73 0.47
CA ASP A 281 -23.05 15.15 -0.35
C ASP A 281 -21.77 14.37 -0.04
N GLN A 282 -21.52 14.02 1.23
CA GLN A 282 -20.38 13.19 1.62
C GLN A 282 -20.52 11.76 1.10
N LYS A 283 -21.71 11.16 1.22
CA LYS A 283 -22.02 9.84 0.61
C LYS A 283 -21.78 9.88 -0.89
N GLU A 284 -22.20 10.96 -1.54
CA GLU A 284 -22.04 11.11 -2.98
C GLU A 284 -20.57 11.28 -3.39
N ARG A 285 -19.76 12.02 -2.61
CA ARG A 285 -18.31 12.13 -2.84
C ARG A 285 -17.62 10.78 -2.74
N ILE A 286 -17.86 10.02 -1.67
CA ILE A 286 -17.28 8.68 -1.48
C ILE A 286 -17.64 7.78 -2.66
N ARG A 287 -18.93 7.78 -3.03
CA ARG A 287 -19.42 7.02 -4.18
C ARG A 287 -18.70 7.38 -5.48
N LEU A 288 -18.59 8.66 -5.80
CA LEU A 288 -17.97 9.13 -7.05
C LEU A 288 -16.46 8.84 -7.08
N THR A 289 -15.77 8.96 -5.94
CA THR A 289 -14.37 8.57 -5.79
C THR A 289 -14.17 7.07 -6.04
N ALA A 290 -14.99 6.23 -5.39
CA ALA A 290 -14.95 4.78 -5.57
C ALA A 290 -15.22 4.35 -7.03
N CYS A 291 -16.22 4.97 -7.68
CA CYS A 291 -16.51 4.70 -9.09
C CYS A 291 -15.36 5.13 -10.02
N ASN A 292 -14.70 6.26 -9.74
CA ASN A 292 -13.52 6.67 -10.51
C ASN A 292 -12.35 5.71 -10.33
N GLN A 293 -12.12 5.22 -9.10
CA GLN A 293 -11.06 4.26 -8.84
C GLN A 293 -11.31 2.93 -9.58
N ASN A 294 -12.54 2.42 -9.57
CA ASN A 294 -12.91 1.25 -10.36
C ASN A 294 -12.69 1.46 -11.87
N LEU A 295 -13.01 2.65 -12.39
CA LEU A 295 -12.77 2.97 -13.80
C LEU A 295 -11.28 3.03 -14.13
N ARG A 296 -10.45 3.57 -13.23
CA ARG A 296 -8.99 3.55 -13.38
C ARG A 296 -8.46 2.12 -13.51
N ASP A 297 -8.90 1.19 -12.65
CA ASP A 297 -8.50 -0.22 -12.71
C ASP A 297 -8.94 -0.86 -14.04
N ARG A 298 -10.16 -0.57 -14.52
CA ARG A 298 -10.68 -1.07 -15.81
C ARG A 298 -9.92 -0.51 -17.00
N ILE A 299 -9.55 0.76 -16.98
CA ILE A 299 -8.71 1.39 -18.00
C ILE A 299 -7.37 0.67 -18.05
N GLY A 300 -6.72 0.48 -16.89
CA GLY A 300 -5.44 -0.25 -16.80
C GLY A 300 -5.53 -1.69 -17.33
N PHE A 301 -6.60 -2.42 -16.99
CA PHE A 301 -6.81 -3.77 -17.53
C PHE A 301 -7.01 -3.79 -19.05
N THR A 302 -7.73 -2.80 -19.57
CA THR A 302 -7.97 -2.64 -21.02
C THR A 302 -6.69 -2.29 -21.76
N GLU A 303 -5.84 -1.43 -21.17
CA GLU A 303 -4.52 -1.08 -21.70
C GLU A 303 -3.58 -2.28 -21.75
N LEU A 304 -3.58 -3.13 -20.73
CA LEU A 304 -2.79 -4.37 -20.75
C LEU A 304 -3.29 -5.35 -21.82
N LYS A 305 -4.61 -5.55 -21.95
CA LYS A 305 -5.15 -6.38 -23.03
C LYS A 305 -4.81 -5.85 -24.42
N LEU A 306 -4.84 -4.53 -24.61
CA LEU A 306 -4.48 -3.91 -25.88
C LEU A 306 -3.00 -4.17 -26.19
N ARG A 307 -2.11 -3.96 -25.21
CA ARG A 307 -0.69 -4.30 -25.31
C ARG A 307 -0.49 -5.77 -25.68
N ASP A 308 -1.20 -6.68 -25.03
CA ASP A 308 -1.07 -8.13 -25.28
C ASP A 308 -1.39 -8.49 -26.72
N VAL A 309 -2.47 -7.90 -27.26
CA VAL A 309 -2.90 -8.10 -28.65
C VAL A 309 -1.88 -7.52 -29.61
N GLU A 310 -1.41 -6.29 -29.39
CA GLU A 310 -0.43 -5.61 -30.23
C GLU A 310 0.91 -6.35 -30.24
N GLN A 311 1.37 -6.81 -29.07
CA GLN A 311 2.60 -7.59 -28.92
C GLN A 311 2.48 -8.94 -29.64
N THR A 312 1.35 -9.64 -29.48
CA THR A 312 1.08 -10.88 -30.22
C THR A 312 1.09 -10.66 -31.73
N GLN A 313 0.52 -9.54 -32.19
CA GLN A 313 0.48 -9.17 -33.60
C GLN A 313 1.89 -8.93 -34.14
N GLU A 314 2.74 -8.26 -33.36
CA GLU A 314 4.11 -7.94 -33.75
C GLU A 314 5.03 -9.15 -33.74
N ASP A 315 4.98 -10.00 -32.72
CA ASP A 315 5.73 -11.27 -32.72
C ASP A 315 5.34 -12.17 -33.90
N LEU A 316 4.08 -12.15 -34.33
CA LEU A 316 3.63 -12.82 -35.55
C LEU A 316 4.19 -12.19 -36.83
N ARG A 317 4.41 -10.86 -36.87
CA ARG A 317 5.06 -10.19 -38.01
C ARG A 317 6.55 -10.51 -38.06
N ILE A 318 7.25 -10.37 -36.94
CA ILE A 318 8.69 -10.65 -36.82
C ILE A 318 8.99 -12.10 -37.23
N LYS A 319 8.23 -13.09 -36.74
CA LYS A 319 8.44 -14.50 -37.10
C LYS A 319 8.19 -14.79 -38.58
N LYS A 320 7.25 -14.07 -39.22
CA LYS A 320 7.04 -14.17 -40.67
C LYS A 320 8.25 -13.61 -41.44
N MET A 321 8.79 -12.47 -41.02
CA MET A 321 9.94 -11.82 -41.66
C MET A 321 11.20 -12.69 -41.54
N LYS A 322 11.51 -13.21 -40.35
CA LYS A 322 12.69 -14.06 -40.11
C LYS A 322 12.54 -15.52 -40.63
N LYS A 323 11.49 -15.83 -41.40
CA LYS A 323 11.17 -17.18 -41.96
C LYS A 323 11.15 -18.34 -40.94
N TYR A 324 11.01 -18.06 -39.64
CA TYR A 324 10.84 -19.06 -38.58
C TYR A 324 9.39 -19.58 -38.54
N TRP A 325 8.96 -20.31 -39.56
CA TRP A 325 7.55 -20.73 -39.71
C TRP A 325 7.11 -21.84 -38.73
N LYS A 326 8.05 -22.47 -37.99
CA LYS A 326 7.79 -23.73 -37.28
C LYS A 326 7.67 -23.69 -35.75
N TYR A 327 7.66 -22.53 -35.10
CA TYR A 327 7.60 -22.49 -33.63
C TYR A 327 6.50 -21.54 -33.08
N SER A 328 5.94 -21.94 -31.94
CA SER A 328 4.93 -21.23 -31.12
C SER A 328 5.34 -19.80 -30.76
N VAL A 329 4.37 -18.93 -30.48
CA VAL A 329 4.57 -17.55 -29.99
C VAL A 329 4.24 -17.50 -28.51
N ASP A 330 5.06 -16.80 -27.73
CA ASP A 330 4.76 -16.48 -26.34
C ASP A 330 3.75 -15.33 -26.32
N VAL A 331 2.54 -15.65 -25.89
CA VAL A 331 1.44 -14.69 -25.82
C VAL A 331 1.33 -14.21 -24.38
N PRO A 332 1.52 -12.89 -24.13
CA PRO A 332 1.19 -12.31 -22.85
C PRO A 332 -0.34 -12.32 -22.66
N GLU A 333 -0.78 -12.55 -21.43
CA GLU A 333 -2.18 -12.60 -21.06
C GLU A 333 -2.41 -11.90 -19.71
N ALA A 334 -3.12 -10.79 -19.76
CA ALA A 334 -3.64 -10.11 -18.59
C ALA A 334 -4.84 -10.85 -17.98
N TYR A 335 -4.78 -11.11 -16.69
CA TYR A 335 -5.86 -11.73 -15.91
C TYR A 335 -6.05 -11.03 -14.57
N LYS A 336 -7.12 -11.38 -13.87
CA LYS A 336 -7.45 -10.86 -12.54
C LYS A 336 -7.27 -11.97 -11.51
N GLU A 337 -6.64 -11.65 -10.38
CA GLU A 337 -6.45 -12.57 -9.25
C GLU A 337 -6.96 -11.92 -7.96
N LEU A 338 -7.51 -12.72 -7.05
CA LEU A 338 -7.87 -12.25 -5.71
C LEU A 338 -6.64 -12.30 -4.80
N GLU A 339 -6.30 -11.17 -4.19
CA GLU A 339 -5.22 -11.05 -3.22
C GLU A 339 -5.72 -10.42 -1.91
N PRO A 340 -5.18 -10.83 -0.75
CA PRO A 340 -5.47 -10.18 0.52
C PRO A 340 -4.99 -8.73 0.52
N LEU A 341 -5.68 -7.87 1.28
CA LEU A 341 -5.35 -6.43 1.36
C LEU A 341 -4.10 -6.13 2.20
N THR A 342 -3.66 -7.04 3.09
CA THR A 342 -2.48 -6.83 3.94
C THR A 342 -1.70 -8.10 4.27
N ASP A 343 -0.38 -7.93 4.41
CA ASP A 343 0.59 -8.85 5.01
C ASP A 343 0.58 -8.69 6.54
N GLY A 344 -0.57 -8.91 7.19
CA GLY A 344 -0.66 -9.09 8.65
C GLY A 344 -0.27 -7.91 9.57
N ARG A 345 0.09 -6.72 9.06
CA ARG A 345 0.37 -5.53 9.90
C ARG A 345 -0.50 -4.33 9.50
N CYS A 346 -1.53 -4.09 10.31
CA CYS A 346 -2.40 -2.91 10.38
C CYS A 346 -3.37 -2.65 9.21
N GLY A 347 -4.68 -2.59 9.52
CA GLY A 347 -5.68 -1.87 8.71
C GLY A 347 -7.10 -2.49 8.68
N TYR A 348 -8.13 -1.66 8.90
CA TYR A 348 -9.56 -1.96 8.66
C TYR A 348 -9.94 -1.92 7.17
N GLU A 349 -8.95 -2.08 6.29
CA GLU A 349 -9.20 -1.90 4.87
C GLU A 349 -10.01 -3.10 4.40
N THR A 350 -11.27 -2.85 4.09
CA THR A 350 -12.12 -3.79 3.36
C THR A 350 -12.40 -3.23 1.99
N SER A 351 -12.72 -4.12 1.07
CA SER A 351 -13.13 -3.79 -0.27
C SER A 351 -14.55 -4.31 -0.50
N LEU A 352 -15.34 -3.56 -1.25
CA LEU A 352 -16.55 -4.12 -1.88
C LEU A 352 -16.17 -4.66 -3.25
N CYS A 353 -16.19 -5.98 -3.42
CA CYS A 353 -15.85 -6.63 -4.69
C CYS A 353 -17.08 -7.22 -5.36
N CYS A 354 -17.24 -7.03 -6.68
CA CYS A 354 -18.23 -7.73 -7.48
C CYS A 354 -17.62 -9.03 -8.02
N LEU A 355 -18.21 -10.17 -7.66
CA LEU A 355 -17.72 -11.48 -8.09
C LEU A 355 -18.11 -11.85 -9.53
N VAL A 356 -19.09 -11.16 -10.09
CA VAL A 356 -19.55 -11.39 -11.47
C VAL A 356 -18.70 -10.61 -12.48
N CYS A 357 -18.34 -9.38 -12.14
CA CYS A 357 -17.49 -8.53 -12.99
C CYS A 357 -16.00 -8.66 -12.66
N GLU A 358 -15.66 -9.32 -11.55
CA GLU A 358 -14.31 -9.39 -10.98
C GLU A 358 -13.73 -7.99 -10.78
N GLU A 359 -14.45 -7.14 -10.05
CA GLU A 359 -14.18 -5.70 -9.96
C GLU A 359 -14.21 -5.19 -8.52
N ASN A 360 -13.21 -4.38 -8.16
CA ASN A 360 -13.20 -3.63 -6.90
C ASN A 360 -14.15 -2.43 -7.04
N CYS A 361 -15.36 -2.56 -6.50
CA CYS A 361 -16.41 -1.55 -6.65
C CYS A 361 -16.22 -0.37 -5.69
N HIS A 362 -15.71 -0.65 -4.49
CA HIS A 362 -15.30 0.36 -3.51
C HIS A 362 -14.02 -0.10 -2.82
N TYR A 363 -12.89 0.40 -3.30
CA TYR A 363 -11.56 0.24 -2.71
C TYR A 363 -10.63 1.31 -3.31
N PRO A 364 -9.74 1.93 -2.51
CA PRO A 364 -9.70 1.88 -1.05
C PRO A 364 -10.92 2.61 -0.43
N GLY A 365 -11.13 2.47 0.89
CA GLY A 365 -12.08 3.30 1.64
C GLY A 365 -13.48 2.72 1.91
N CYS A 366 -13.73 1.44 1.62
CA CYS A 366 -14.95 0.78 2.07
C CYS A 366 -14.79 0.38 3.55
N THR A 367 -15.10 1.28 4.49
CA THR A 367 -14.92 1.04 5.94
C THR A 367 -16.21 0.99 6.74
N GLU A 368 -17.30 1.58 6.22
CA GLU A 368 -18.53 1.81 7.00
C GLU A 368 -19.66 0.80 6.72
N ALA A 369 -19.58 0.06 5.61
CA ALA A 369 -20.64 -0.84 5.17
C ALA A 369 -20.51 -2.23 5.81
N LEU A 370 -21.54 -2.68 6.55
CA LEU A 370 -21.57 -4.02 7.16
C LEU A 370 -21.98 -5.10 6.17
N ASN A 371 -22.72 -4.71 5.14
CA ASN A 371 -23.11 -5.57 4.04
C ASN A 371 -23.11 -4.79 2.72
N PRO A 372 -23.12 -5.48 1.56
CA PRO A 372 -23.08 -4.82 0.27
C PRO A 372 -24.14 -3.75 0.06
N GLU A 373 -25.37 -3.95 0.54
CA GLU A 373 -26.51 -3.02 0.33
C GLU A 373 -26.29 -1.67 0.99
N GLN A 374 -25.54 -1.64 2.09
CA GLN A 374 -25.23 -0.42 2.84
C GLN A 374 -24.10 0.41 2.23
N CYS A 375 -23.33 -0.15 1.29
CA CYS A 375 -22.21 0.57 0.69
C CYS A 375 -22.68 1.75 -0.18
N GLU A 376 -21.93 2.86 -0.12
CA GLU A 376 -22.23 4.12 -0.81
C GLU A 376 -22.35 3.97 -2.33
N VAL A 377 -21.75 2.93 -2.91
CA VAL A 377 -21.84 2.61 -4.33
C VAL A 377 -23.14 1.92 -4.74
N MET A 378 -23.95 1.45 -3.79
CA MET A 378 -25.27 0.88 -4.07
C MET A 378 -26.34 1.97 -4.16
N ARG A 379 -27.18 1.88 -5.19
CA ARG A 379 -28.42 2.65 -5.33
C ARG A 379 -29.54 1.74 -5.78
N ASN A 380 -30.67 1.79 -5.08
CA ASN A 380 -31.86 0.98 -5.39
C ASN A 380 -31.51 -0.51 -5.55
N GLY A 381 -30.69 -1.06 -4.64
CA GLY A 381 -30.25 -2.45 -4.64
C GLY A 381 -29.24 -2.85 -5.73
N LYS A 382 -28.77 -1.89 -6.55
CA LYS A 382 -27.81 -2.14 -7.65
C LYS A 382 -26.53 -1.34 -7.46
N CYS A 383 -25.41 -1.93 -7.84
CA CYS A 383 -24.12 -1.27 -7.82
C CYS A 383 -24.03 -0.24 -8.95
N THR A 384 -23.52 0.95 -8.63
CA THR A 384 -23.28 2.03 -9.60
C THR A 384 -21.85 2.05 -10.15
N SER A 385 -20.94 1.28 -9.53
CA SER A 385 -19.52 1.22 -9.86
C SER A 385 -19.22 0.15 -10.92
N CYS A 386 -19.63 -1.11 -10.69
CA CYS A 386 -19.27 -2.22 -11.57
C CYS A 386 -19.87 -2.15 -12.98
N THR A 387 -19.22 -2.84 -13.92
CA THR A 387 -19.56 -2.89 -15.34
C THR A 387 -21.03 -3.25 -15.61
N ASN A 388 -21.53 -4.32 -14.98
CA ASN A 388 -22.88 -4.82 -15.24
C ASN A 388 -23.96 -4.22 -14.32
N LYS A 389 -23.60 -3.24 -13.47
CA LYS A 389 -24.51 -2.69 -12.43
C LYS A 389 -25.20 -3.80 -11.63
N CYS A 390 -24.42 -4.80 -11.24
CA CYS A 390 -24.89 -6.02 -10.58
C CYS A 390 -25.67 -5.70 -9.30
N PRO A 391 -26.63 -6.55 -8.90
CA PRO A 391 -27.32 -6.40 -7.62
C PRO A 391 -26.36 -6.60 -6.45
N ALA A 392 -26.71 -6.05 -5.28
CA ALA A 392 -25.91 -6.12 -4.06
C ALA A 392 -25.56 -7.58 -3.66
N SER A 393 -26.44 -8.54 -3.92
CA SER A 393 -26.22 -9.97 -3.68
C SER A 393 -25.06 -10.62 -4.48
N LYS A 394 -24.55 -9.95 -5.51
CA LYS A 394 -23.37 -10.39 -6.28
C LYS A 394 -22.07 -9.76 -5.79
N HIS A 395 -22.13 -9.03 -4.69
CA HIS A 395 -20.98 -8.36 -4.10
C HIS A 395 -20.66 -8.98 -2.74
N MET A 396 -19.40 -8.82 -2.35
CA MET A 396 -18.92 -9.22 -1.03
C MET A 396 -18.08 -8.09 -0.45
N ILE A 397 -18.16 -7.91 0.87
CA ILE A 397 -17.26 -7.05 1.63
C ILE A 397 -16.28 -7.96 2.37
N LYS A 398 -15.00 -7.91 2.01
CA LYS A 398 -13.92 -8.69 2.66
C LYS A 398 -12.58 -7.98 2.57
N ASN A 399 -11.56 -8.57 3.20
CA ASN A 399 -10.17 -8.15 3.19
C ASN A 399 -9.39 -8.65 1.95
N PHE A 400 -10.01 -8.72 0.77
CA PHE A 400 -9.37 -9.15 -0.49
C PHE A 400 -9.70 -8.20 -1.62
N ARG A 401 -8.81 -7.96 -2.57
CA ARG A 401 -9.10 -7.20 -3.79
C ARG A 401 -8.74 -8.00 -5.03
N PHE A 402 -9.38 -7.67 -6.14
CA PHE A 402 -8.90 -8.09 -7.45
C PHE A 402 -7.67 -7.25 -7.81
N VAL A 403 -6.56 -7.91 -8.09
CA VAL A 403 -5.37 -7.30 -8.70
C VAL A 403 -5.26 -7.77 -10.14
N ILE A 404 -4.66 -6.93 -10.97
CA ILE A 404 -4.39 -7.26 -12.37
C ILE A 404 -2.98 -7.82 -12.47
N LYS A 405 -2.82 -8.95 -13.14
CA LYS A 405 -1.54 -9.61 -13.36
C LYS A 405 -1.37 -10.02 -14.80
N SER A 406 -0.12 -10.26 -15.19
CA SER A 406 0.25 -10.74 -16.51
C SER A 406 0.96 -12.09 -16.41
N GLN A 407 0.70 -12.98 -17.37
CA GLN A 407 1.43 -14.23 -17.56
C GLN A 407 1.82 -14.41 -19.03
N LYS A 408 2.82 -15.23 -19.34
CA LYS A 408 3.14 -15.65 -20.71
C LYS A 408 2.71 -17.08 -20.94
N SER A 409 2.11 -17.34 -22.10
CA SER A 409 1.71 -18.68 -22.51
C SER A 409 2.18 -18.98 -23.94
N GLN A 410 2.84 -20.12 -24.13
CA GLN A 410 3.35 -20.54 -25.42
C GLN A 410 2.20 -21.07 -26.29
N LYS A 411 1.86 -20.38 -27.37
CA LYS A 411 0.72 -20.72 -28.25
C LYS A 411 1.12 -20.98 -29.69
N ASN A 412 0.54 -22.02 -30.28
CA ASN A 412 0.66 -22.28 -31.71
C ASN A 412 -0.44 -21.57 -32.52
N LYS A 413 -0.30 -21.56 -33.85
CA LYS A 413 -1.24 -20.90 -34.77
C LYS A 413 -2.70 -21.36 -34.62
N ASN A 414 -2.94 -22.63 -34.28
CA ASN A 414 -4.29 -23.15 -34.13
C ASN A 414 -4.92 -22.70 -32.81
N ALA A 415 -4.14 -22.70 -31.72
CA ALA A 415 -4.56 -22.16 -30.43
C ALA A 415 -4.91 -20.66 -30.55
N LEU A 416 -4.12 -19.87 -31.28
CA LEU A 416 -4.42 -18.46 -31.51
C LEU A 416 -5.70 -18.25 -32.33
N LYS A 417 -5.91 -19.04 -33.39
CA LYS A 417 -7.17 -19.01 -34.15
C LYS A 417 -8.38 -19.39 -33.30
N GLN A 418 -8.18 -20.24 -32.30
CA GLN A 418 -9.22 -20.65 -31.36
C GLN A 418 -9.53 -19.58 -30.31
N GLN A 419 -8.52 -18.88 -29.82
CA GLN A 419 -8.68 -17.75 -28.89
C GLN A 419 -9.42 -16.59 -29.57
N TYR A 420 -9.03 -16.24 -30.80
CA TYR A 420 -9.67 -15.19 -31.60
C TYR A 420 -10.64 -15.82 -32.63
N LYS A 421 -11.62 -16.57 -32.13
CA LYS A 421 -12.68 -17.19 -32.94
C LYS A 421 -13.68 -16.14 -33.44
N GLN A 422 -14.13 -16.33 -34.68
CA GLN A 422 -15.20 -15.55 -35.29
C GLN A 422 -16.56 -16.08 -34.84
N LYS A 423 -17.57 -15.21 -34.85
CA LYS A 423 -18.95 -15.66 -34.65
C LYS A 423 -19.41 -16.46 -35.86
N ALA A 424 -20.31 -17.42 -35.63
CA ALA A 424 -20.88 -18.23 -36.70
C ALA A 424 -21.59 -17.32 -37.72
N GLY A 425 -21.23 -17.41 -39.00
CA GLY A 425 -21.79 -16.60 -40.10
C GLY A 425 -20.92 -15.43 -40.58
N GLU A 426 -19.79 -15.13 -39.94
CA GLU A 426 -18.89 -14.04 -40.35
C GLU A 426 -17.95 -14.45 -41.51
N LYS A 427 -17.55 -13.45 -42.32
CA LYS A 427 -16.56 -13.65 -43.41
C LYS A 427 -15.21 -14.09 -42.83
N LYS A 428 -14.63 -15.13 -43.42
CA LYS A 428 -13.37 -15.74 -42.94
C LYS A 428 -12.15 -14.83 -43.18
N ILE A 429 -11.88 -13.91 -42.25
CA ILE A 429 -10.69 -13.05 -42.25
C ILE A 429 -9.43 -13.70 -41.64
N LYS A 430 -8.24 -13.18 -42.00
CA LYS A 430 -6.92 -13.68 -41.56
C LYS A 430 -6.67 -13.41 -40.07
N LEU A 431 -5.79 -14.19 -39.41
CA LEU A 431 -5.52 -14.03 -37.96
C LEU A 431 -5.03 -12.63 -37.57
N LEU A 432 -4.10 -12.04 -38.34
CA LEU A 432 -3.61 -10.68 -38.07
C LEU A 432 -4.74 -9.63 -38.14
N GLU A 433 -5.70 -9.81 -39.05
CA GLU A 433 -6.86 -8.92 -39.20
C GLU A 433 -7.83 -9.07 -38.02
N ARG A 434 -7.95 -10.28 -37.44
CA ARG A 434 -8.73 -10.51 -36.22
C ARG A 434 -8.10 -9.82 -35.00
N LEU A 435 -6.78 -9.87 -34.88
CA LEU A 435 -6.04 -9.18 -33.82
C LEU A 435 -6.22 -7.66 -33.95
N GLU A 436 -6.11 -7.12 -35.17
CA GLU A 436 -6.36 -5.70 -35.42
C GLU A 436 -7.79 -5.29 -35.02
N ASN A 437 -8.80 -6.10 -35.36
CA ASN A 437 -10.18 -5.83 -34.96
C ASN A 437 -10.37 -5.84 -33.43
N GLU A 438 -9.70 -6.75 -32.71
CA GLU A 438 -9.75 -6.76 -31.24
C GLU A 438 -9.02 -5.55 -30.66
N ALA A 439 -7.88 -5.13 -31.25
CA ALA A 439 -7.17 -3.92 -30.85
C ALA A 439 -8.05 -2.66 -31.03
N VAL A 440 -8.72 -2.50 -32.17
CA VAL A 440 -9.66 -1.39 -32.43
C VAL A 440 -10.80 -1.38 -31.41
N LYS A 441 -11.37 -2.54 -31.10
CA LYS A 441 -12.43 -2.68 -30.09
C LYS A 441 -11.94 -2.28 -28.69
N LEU A 442 -10.75 -2.71 -28.29
CA LEU A 442 -10.15 -2.36 -26.99
C LEU A 442 -9.81 -0.86 -26.91
N ARG A 443 -9.33 -0.24 -28.00
CA ARG A 443 -9.10 1.22 -28.07
C ARG A 443 -10.39 1.99 -27.87
N GLU A 444 -11.48 1.55 -28.48
CA GLU A 444 -12.80 2.16 -28.32
C GLU A 444 -13.36 1.97 -26.90
N GLU A 445 -13.24 0.77 -26.33
CA GLU A 445 -13.63 0.51 -24.93
C GLU A 445 -12.85 1.41 -23.96
N LYS A 446 -11.52 1.52 -24.14
CA LYS A 446 -10.67 2.42 -23.36
C LYS A 446 -11.17 3.86 -23.44
N ARG A 447 -11.47 4.37 -24.63
CA ARG A 447 -11.99 5.73 -24.85
C ARG A 447 -13.29 5.97 -24.08
N GLN A 448 -14.24 5.04 -24.16
CA GLN A 448 -15.52 5.14 -23.43
C GLN A 448 -15.34 5.13 -21.91
N LEU A 449 -14.39 4.34 -21.39
CA LEU A 449 -14.08 4.31 -19.96
C LEU A 449 -13.47 5.63 -19.47
N ILE A 450 -12.56 6.22 -20.24
CA ILE A 450 -11.96 7.53 -19.96
C ILE A 450 -13.03 8.62 -19.94
N ASP A 451 -13.92 8.65 -20.94
CA ASP A 451 -15.01 9.62 -21.01
C ASP A 451 -15.94 9.51 -19.79
N LYS A 452 -16.26 8.28 -19.36
CA LYS A 452 -17.07 8.05 -18.16
C LYS A 452 -16.35 8.53 -16.90
N ALA A 453 -15.04 8.26 -16.76
CA ALA A 453 -14.25 8.69 -15.61
C ALA A 453 -14.17 10.23 -15.54
N TYR A 454 -13.93 10.89 -16.67
CA TYR A 454 -13.98 12.35 -16.78
C TYR A 454 -15.31 12.93 -16.28
N VAL A 455 -16.45 12.40 -16.74
CA VAL A 455 -17.77 12.89 -16.30
C VAL A 455 -17.97 12.73 -14.80
N LEU A 456 -17.58 11.58 -14.22
CA LEU A 456 -17.69 11.36 -12.78
C LEU A 456 -16.78 12.29 -11.98
N TYR A 457 -15.56 12.54 -12.46
CA TYR A 457 -14.63 13.48 -11.84
C TYR A 457 -15.16 14.91 -11.84
N ILE A 458 -15.72 15.40 -12.95
CA ILE A 458 -16.31 16.75 -13.00
C ILE A 458 -17.47 16.88 -12.00
N ASN A 459 -18.29 15.83 -11.83
CA ASN A 459 -19.36 15.84 -10.82
C ASN A 459 -18.79 15.86 -9.39
N LEU A 460 -17.72 15.10 -9.14
CA LEU A 460 -17.02 15.10 -7.85
C LEU A 460 -16.43 16.48 -7.54
N TYR A 461 -15.75 17.09 -8.50
CA TYR A 461 -15.15 18.42 -8.38
C TYR A 461 -16.19 19.50 -8.04
N LYS A 462 -17.36 19.48 -8.68
CA LYS A 462 -18.47 20.39 -8.35
C LYS A 462 -18.94 20.27 -6.91
N LEU A 463 -18.97 19.05 -6.36
CA LEU A 463 -19.35 18.84 -4.95
C LEU A 463 -18.29 19.39 -4.00
N ILE A 464 -17.01 19.35 -4.39
CA ILE A 464 -15.89 19.77 -3.54
C ILE A 464 -15.78 21.30 -3.48
N ILE A 465 -15.88 22.01 -4.60
CA ILE A 465 -15.78 23.49 -4.62
C ILE A 465 -16.86 24.15 -3.76
N ASN A 466 -18.04 23.54 -3.67
CA ASN A 466 -19.18 24.10 -2.94
C ASN A 466 -19.07 23.91 -1.41
N ASP A 467 -17.98 23.35 -0.88
CA ASP A 467 -17.80 23.04 0.54
C ASP A 467 -16.47 23.58 1.05
N VAL A 468 -16.52 24.37 2.13
CA VAL A 468 -15.37 25.09 2.70
C VAL A 468 -14.41 24.14 3.44
N SER A 469 -14.71 22.85 3.55
CA SER A 469 -13.83 21.83 4.12
C SER A 469 -12.88 21.19 3.08
N ILE A 470 -11.88 21.96 2.62
CA ILE A 470 -11.01 21.60 1.49
C ILE A 470 -9.84 20.65 1.85
N ASN A 471 -9.64 20.31 3.12
CA ASN A 471 -8.36 19.71 3.56
C ASN A 471 -8.16 18.20 3.33
N ASP A 472 -9.06 17.48 2.65
CA ASP A 472 -8.93 16.01 2.44
C ASP A 472 -8.80 15.55 0.97
N SER A 473 -8.57 16.45 0.00
CA SER A 473 -8.73 16.07 -1.43
C SER A 473 -7.56 15.32 -2.10
N VAL A 474 -6.62 14.73 -1.35
CA VAL A 474 -5.47 14.00 -1.91
C VAL A 474 -5.90 12.96 -2.94
N SER A 475 -6.93 12.16 -2.64
CA SER A 475 -7.46 11.14 -3.56
C SER A 475 -8.08 11.75 -4.82
N THR A 476 -8.70 12.92 -4.69
CA THR A 476 -9.28 13.64 -5.84
C THR A 476 -8.17 14.16 -6.76
N CYS A 477 -7.08 14.65 -6.19
CA CYS A 477 -5.94 15.15 -6.94
C CYS A 477 -5.21 14.01 -7.67
N VAL A 478 -5.12 12.81 -7.07
CA VAL A 478 -4.61 11.60 -7.74
C VAL A 478 -5.46 11.22 -8.95
N ILE A 479 -6.80 11.28 -8.84
CA ILE A 479 -7.72 11.02 -9.96
C ILE A 479 -7.52 12.05 -11.07
N LEU A 480 -7.39 13.34 -10.73
CA LEU A 480 -7.15 14.41 -11.70
C LEU A 480 -5.88 14.15 -12.51
N ASN A 481 -4.77 13.87 -11.83
CA ASN A 481 -3.49 13.62 -12.48
C ASN A 481 -3.54 12.40 -13.41
N PHE A 482 -4.19 11.32 -12.96
CA PHE A 482 -4.44 10.15 -13.80
C PHE A 482 -5.21 10.53 -15.07
N LEU A 483 -6.31 11.26 -14.96
CA LEU A 483 -7.10 11.68 -16.11
C LEU A 483 -6.32 12.58 -17.07
N ILE A 484 -5.56 13.57 -16.56
CA ILE A 484 -4.71 14.42 -17.39
C ILE A 484 -3.72 13.56 -18.19
N LYS A 485 -3.02 12.63 -17.52
CA LYS A 485 -2.06 11.73 -18.18
C LYS A 485 -2.73 10.90 -19.26
N THR A 486 -3.84 10.25 -18.95
CA THR A 486 -4.54 9.35 -19.88
C THR A 486 -5.19 10.11 -21.06
N MET A 487 -5.54 11.39 -20.88
CA MET A 487 -6.15 12.21 -21.93
C MET A 487 -5.15 12.88 -22.89
N LYS A 488 -3.87 13.01 -22.54
CA LYS A 488 -2.84 13.60 -23.43
C LYS A 488 -2.68 12.86 -24.77
N GLY A 489 -3.06 11.58 -24.83
CA GLY A 489 -3.08 10.77 -26.06
C GLY A 489 -4.44 10.69 -26.77
N GLN A 490 -5.45 11.47 -26.36
CA GLN A 490 -6.77 11.49 -26.98
C GLN A 490 -6.96 12.73 -27.87
N GLU A 491 -7.86 12.66 -28.85
CA GLU A 491 -8.16 13.80 -29.74
C GLU A 491 -8.90 14.95 -29.05
N ASP A 492 -9.54 14.69 -27.90
CA ASP A 492 -10.41 15.63 -27.18
C ASP A 492 -9.62 16.63 -26.32
N LYS A 493 -9.06 17.65 -27.00
CA LYS A 493 -8.28 18.73 -26.38
C LYS A 493 -9.09 19.61 -25.42
N GLU A 494 -10.40 19.74 -25.62
CA GLU A 494 -11.24 20.61 -24.77
C GLU A 494 -11.37 20.04 -23.35
N LYS A 495 -11.63 18.73 -23.23
CA LYS A 495 -11.67 18.07 -21.92
C LYS A 495 -10.32 18.16 -21.21
N LEU A 496 -9.21 17.97 -21.92
CA LEU A 496 -7.86 18.08 -21.38
C LEU A 496 -7.58 19.50 -20.84
N GLN A 497 -7.83 20.53 -21.63
CA GLN A 497 -7.66 21.93 -21.21
C GLN A 497 -8.47 22.27 -19.96
N LYS A 498 -9.67 21.70 -19.82
CA LYS A 498 -10.50 21.89 -18.62
C LYS A 498 -9.87 21.24 -17.39
N LEU A 499 -9.31 20.04 -17.51
CA LEU A 499 -8.62 19.37 -16.39
C LEU A 499 -7.35 20.11 -16.00
N GLU A 500 -6.58 20.58 -16.98
CA GLU A 500 -5.36 21.39 -16.74
C GLU A 500 -5.72 22.70 -16.03
N LYS A 501 -6.79 23.37 -16.44
CA LYS A 501 -7.28 24.56 -15.73
C LYS A 501 -7.67 24.27 -14.28
N ILE A 502 -8.29 23.12 -14.00
CA ILE A 502 -8.61 22.70 -12.63
C ILE A 502 -7.34 22.47 -11.82
N TYR A 503 -6.32 21.86 -12.45
CA TYR A 503 -5.02 21.61 -11.84
C TYR A 503 -4.30 22.93 -11.48
N ASP A 504 -4.31 23.91 -12.38
CA ASP A 504 -3.66 25.21 -12.19
C ASP A 504 -4.33 26.08 -11.11
N GLN A 505 -5.64 25.87 -10.89
CA GLN A 505 -6.40 26.55 -9.83
C GLN A 505 -6.07 26.05 -8.41
N MET A 506 -5.34 24.94 -8.26
CA MET A 506 -4.93 24.43 -6.95
C MET A 506 -3.86 25.31 -6.31
N ASP A 507 -3.85 25.39 -4.98
CA ASP A 507 -2.77 26.09 -4.27
C ASP A 507 -1.43 25.38 -4.48
N GLU A 508 -0.35 26.16 -4.40
CA GLU A 508 1.02 25.69 -4.64
C GLU A 508 1.45 24.60 -3.64
N GLY A 509 0.96 24.66 -2.39
CA GLY A 509 1.22 23.65 -1.36
C GLY A 509 0.60 22.29 -1.70
N THR A 510 -0.63 22.27 -2.22
CA THR A 510 -1.31 21.05 -2.70
C THR A 510 -0.61 20.48 -3.94
N ARG A 511 -0.23 21.33 -4.90
CA ARG A 511 0.52 20.90 -6.10
C ARG A 511 1.88 20.30 -5.74
N THR A 512 2.61 20.93 -4.81
CA THR A 512 3.90 20.44 -4.32
C THR A 512 3.72 19.11 -3.55
N SER A 513 2.71 19.02 -2.68
CA SER A 513 2.40 17.79 -1.95
C SER A 513 1.96 16.64 -2.85
N LEU A 514 1.30 16.93 -3.97
CA LEU A 514 0.96 15.96 -5.00
C LEU A 514 2.21 15.54 -5.78
N GLN A 515 3.07 16.46 -6.20
CA GLN A 515 4.33 16.13 -6.88
C GLN A 515 5.26 15.27 -6.01
N LEU A 516 5.40 15.64 -4.73
CA LEU A 516 6.12 14.83 -3.74
C LEU A 516 5.49 13.45 -3.57
N ARG A 517 4.16 13.35 -3.53
CA ARG A 517 3.50 12.03 -3.49
C ARG A 517 3.67 11.25 -4.78
N ILE A 518 3.58 11.86 -5.95
CA ILE A 518 3.79 11.18 -7.23
C ILE A 518 5.23 10.65 -7.32
N SER A 519 6.22 11.45 -6.90
CA SER A 519 7.63 11.03 -6.84
C SER A 519 7.90 9.99 -5.75
N MET A 520 7.15 10.02 -4.64
CA MET A 520 7.23 9.02 -3.56
C MET A 520 6.33 7.80 -3.79
N THR A 521 5.39 7.82 -4.73
CA THR A 521 4.40 6.75 -4.88
C THR A 521 4.98 5.56 -5.61
N SER A 522 4.73 4.39 -5.05
CA SER A 522 4.72 3.06 -5.68
C SER A 522 3.93 2.97 -6.99
N SER A 523 3.32 4.04 -7.52
CA SER A 523 2.40 3.98 -8.65
C SER A 523 3.07 3.61 -9.99
N ASN A 524 4.30 4.06 -10.24
CA ASN A 524 5.07 3.65 -11.43
C ASN A 524 5.52 2.18 -11.30
N LEU A 525 5.96 1.80 -10.10
CA LEU A 525 6.39 0.44 -9.76
C LEU A 525 5.23 -0.56 -9.86
N GLU A 526 4.09 -0.26 -9.24
CA GLU A 526 2.86 -1.06 -9.27
C GLU A 526 2.33 -1.21 -10.70
N THR A 527 2.38 -0.14 -11.50
CA THR A 527 1.99 -0.19 -12.92
C THR A 527 2.93 -1.12 -13.69
N LEU A 528 4.24 -1.03 -13.43
CA LEU A 528 5.25 -1.89 -14.05
C LEU A 528 5.07 -3.36 -13.61
N MET A 529 4.85 -3.62 -12.32
CA MET A 529 4.57 -4.94 -11.76
C MET A 529 3.32 -5.57 -12.39
N SER A 530 2.23 -4.81 -12.50
CA SER A 530 0.97 -5.29 -13.08
C SER A 530 1.13 -5.69 -14.56
N GLY A 531 1.95 -4.94 -15.30
CA GLY A 531 2.31 -5.23 -16.69
C GLY A 531 3.44 -6.25 -16.88
N SER A 532 3.96 -6.82 -15.79
CA SER A 532 5.07 -7.77 -15.80
C SER A 532 4.62 -9.18 -15.37
N VAL A 533 5.38 -10.20 -15.75
CA VAL A 533 5.13 -11.59 -15.31
C VAL A 533 5.89 -11.84 -14.02
N HIS A 534 5.18 -12.22 -12.96
CA HIS A 534 5.81 -12.57 -11.69
C HIS A 534 6.46 -13.97 -11.78
N ILE A 535 7.79 -14.05 -11.71
CA ILE A 535 8.55 -15.30 -11.91
C ILE A 535 8.65 -16.12 -10.61
N ASN A 536 9.06 -15.49 -9.50
CA ASN A 536 9.38 -16.18 -8.24
C ASN A 536 8.61 -15.55 -7.06
N LYS A 537 7.38 -16.02 -6.81
CA LYS A 537 6.48 -15.48 -5.76
C LYS A 537 7.04 -15.56 -4.34
N ASP A 538 7.87 -16.57 -4.06
CA ASP A 538 8.32 -16.89 -2.69
C ASP A 538 9.77 -16.46 -2.39
N GLN A 539 10.37 -15.61 -3.24
CA GLN A 539 11.76 -15.16 -3.08
C GLN A 539 11.80 -13.67 -2.73
N SER A 540 12.78 -13.30 -1.89
CA SER A 540 13.13 -11.91 -1.63
C SER A 540 14.48 -11.62 -2.29
N PRO A 541 14.54 -10.68 -3.25
CA PRO A 541 13.45 -9.85 -3.76
C PRO A 541 12.49 -10.61 -4.70
N ALA A 542 11.24 -10.13 -4.82
CA ALA A 542 10.25 -10.65 -5.77
C ALA A 542 10.63 -10.25 -7.20
N VAL A 543 10.76 -11.24 -8.10
CA VAL A 543 11.27 -11.00 -9.46
C VAL A 543 10.14 -10.90 -10.49
N TYR A 544 10.10 -9.80 -11.23
CA TYR A 544 9.12 -9.49 -12.27
C TYR A 544 9.78 -9.41 -13.65
N GLN A 545 9.39 -10.28 -14.58
CA GLN A 545 9.78 -10.19 -15.98
C GLN A 545 8.98 -9.10 -16.69
N VAL A 546 9.65 -8.03 -17.10
CA VAL A 546 9.05 -6.93 -17.85
C VAL A 546 8.67 -7.40 -19.25
N ILE A 547 7.53 -6.94 -19.72
CA ILE A 547 7.04 -7.16 -21.10
C ILE A 547 7.18 -5.84 -21.87
N PRO A 548 8.34 -5.57 -22.50
CA PRO A 548 8.55 -4.37 -23.31
C PRO A 548 7.73 -4.45 -24.60
N LYS A 549 7.43 -3.27 -25.17
CA LYS A 549 6.92 -3.17 -26.54
C LYS A 549 8.04 -3.55 -27.50
N LYS A 550 7.84 -4.59 -28.30
CA LYS A 550 8.83 -5.05 -29.28
C LYS A 550 8.53 -4.50 -30.66
N GLU A 551 9.54 -3.95 -31.31
CA GLU A 551 9.49 -3.47 -32.69
C GLU A 551 10.78 -3.88 -33.43
N MET A 552 10.78 -3.71 -34.75
CA MET A 552 11.97 -3.89 -35.57
C MET A 552 12.52 -2.53 -36.02
N ILE A 553 13.81 -2.29 -35.85
CA ILE A 553 14.55 -1.23 -36.57
C ILE A 553 15.42 -1.94 -37.59
N GLY A 554 15.04 -1.87 -38.87
CA GLY A 554 15.69 -2.67 -39.91
C GLY A 554 15.63 -4.17 -39.60
N THR A 555 16.78 -4.79 -39.30
CA THR A 555 16.90 -6.21 -38.93
C THR A 555 17.00 -6.46 -37.42
N LEU A 556 17.11 -5.39 -36.61
CA LEU A 556 17.34 -5.44 -35.17
C LEU A 556 16.04 -5.34 -34.37
N SER A 557 16.08 -5.87 -33.15
CA SER A 557 14.95 -5.77 -32.21
C SER A 557 15.09 -4.53 -31.34
N ARG A 558 14.04 -3.71 -31.29
CA ARG A 558 13.87 -2.60 -30.35
C ARG A 558 12.87 -3.01 -29.29
N LEU A 559 13.23 -2.84 -28.02
CA LEU A 559 12.43 -3.15 -26.84
C LEU A 559 12.22 -1.87 -26.03
N THR A 560 11.01 -1.32 -26.08
CA THR A 560 10.68 -0.04 -25.43
C THR A 560 9.83 -0.27 -24.19
N VAL A 561 10.20 0.39 -23.09
CA VAL A 561 9.43 0.45 -21.83
C VAL A 561 9.11 1.92 -21.53
N GLY A 562 7.82 2.21 -21.35
CA GLY A 562 7.32 3.56 -21.11
C GLY A 562 7.03 4.35 -22.38
N GLU A 563 6.84 5.67 -22.25
CA GLU A 563 6.46 6.56 -23.34
C GLU A 563 7.50 7.68 -23.51
N LYS A 564 8.01 7.84 -24.74
CA LYS A 564 9.02 8.85 -25.07
C LYS A 564 8.45 10.27 -24.88
N ASN A 565 9.18 11.11 -24.16
CA ASN A 565 8.89 12.54 -24.05
C ASN A 565 9.93 13.31 -24.86
N GLU A 566 9.51 13.93 -25.97
CA GLU A 566 10.41 14.67 -26.87
C GLU A 566 11.11 15.86 -26.20
N MET A 567 10.57 16.37 -25.08
CA MET A 567 11.18 17.46 -24.30
C MET A 567 12.27 16.97 -23.33
N LYS A 568 12.42 15.66 -23.16
CA LYS A 568 13.43 15.07 -22.29
C LYS A 568 14.65 14.67 -23.11
N ILE A 569 15.83 14.98 -22.56
CA ILE A 569 17.10 14.54 -23.11
C ILE A 569 17.13 13.00 -23.05
N ASN A 570 17.63 12.36 -24.09
CA ASN A 570 17.89 10.93 -24.13
C ASN A 570 19.40 10.69 -24.15
N LYS A 571 19.88 9.73 -23.37
CA LYS A 571 21.29 9.32 -23.33
C LYS A 571 21.41 7.89 -23.81
N THR A 572 22.38 7.64 -24.70
CA THR A 572 22.60 6.32 -25.30
C THR A 572 23.91 5.71 -24.81
N ILE A 573 23.85 4.46 -24.34
CA ILE A 573 25.00 3.64 -23.97
C ILE A 573 25.11 2.44 -24.92
N LEU A 574 26.27 2.22 -25.52
CA LEU A 574 26.59 1.00 -26.26
C LEU A 574 27.41 0.06 -25.39
N LEU A 575 26.94 -1.16 -25.16
CA LEU A 575 27.63 -2.17 -24.36
C LEU A 575 28.36 -3.16 -25.26
N VAL A 576 29.67 -3.33 -25.05
CA VAL A 576 30.55 -4.23 -25.81
C VAL A 576 31.37 -5.09 -24.85
N GLY A 577 31.51 -6.38 -25.12
CA GLY A 577 32.28 -7.29 -24.27
C GLY A 577 32.09 -8.76 -24.63
N GLU A 578 32.92 -9.65 -24.08
CA GLU A 578 32.87 -11.08 -24.37
C GLU A 578 31.56 -11.75 -23.91
N THR A 579 31.30 -12.96 -24.42
CA THR A 579 30.20 -13.81 -23.92
C THR A 579 30.43 -14.11 -22.43
N GLY A 580 29.37 -13.95 -21.64
CA GLY A 580 29.43 -14.17 -20.19
C GLY A 580 30.09 -13.03 -19.40
N ALA A 581 30.52 -11.91 -20.02
CA ALA A 581 31.09 -10.75 -19.32
C ALA A 581 30.07 -10.00 -18.43
N GLY A 582 28.79 -10.36 -18.44
CA GLY A 582 27.75 -9.77 -17.59
C GLY A 582 26.96 -8.61 -18.21
N LYS A 583 27.00 -8.44 -19.55
CA LYS A 583 26.27 -7.37 -20.26
C LYS A 583 24.77 -7.36 -19.97
N SER A 584 24.09 -8.49 -20.18
CA SER A 584 22.64 -8.60 -19.93
C SER A 584 22.28 -8.37 -18.46
N THR A 585 23.12 -8.83 -17.54
CA THR A 585 22.94 -8.57 -16.10
C THR A 585 23.07 -7.07 -15.79
N LEU A 586 24.03 -6.39 -16.43
CA LEU A 586 24.19 -4.95 -16.33
C LEU A 586 23.01 -4.18 -16.94
N VAL A 587 22.42 -4.66 -18.04
CA VAL A 587 21.17 -4.09 -18.60
C VAL A 587 20.04 -4.16 -17.59
N ASN A 588 19.84 -5.31 -16.93
CA ASN A 588 18.84 -5.45 -15.87
C ASN A 588 19.12 -4.51 -14.68
N ALA A 589 20.37 -4.37 -14.26
CA ALA A 589 20.76 -3.46 -13.18
C ALA A 589 20.52 -1.98 -13.54
N LEU A 590 20.94 -1.55 -14.75
CA LEU A 590 20.67 -0.21 -15.28
C LEU A 590 19.17 0.07 -15.38
N PHE A 591 18.37 -0.92 -15.79
CA PHE A 591 16.92 -0.79 -15.84
C PHE A 591 16.33 -0.55 -14.45
N ASN A 592 16.68 -1.37 -13.45
CA ASN A 592 16.19 -1.20 -12.07
C ASN A 592 16.63 0.15 -11.48
N TYR A 593 17.87 0.55 -11.75
CA TYR A 593 18.36 1.87 -11.37
C TYR A 593 17.50 2.96 -12.01
N ALA A 594 17.35 2.95 -13.34
CA ALA A 594 16.62 3.96 -14.10
C ALA A 594 15.14 4.12 -13.67
N VAL A 595 14.45 3.01 -13.38
CA VAL A 595 13.04 3.07 -12.91
C VAL A 595 12.92 3.45 -11.43
N GLY A 596 14.03 3.51 -10.69
CA GLY A 596 14.10 4.00 -9.32
C GLY A 596 13.79 2.95 -8.24
N VAL A 597 14.05 1.67 -8.50
CA VAL A 597 13.90 0.61 -7.50
C VAL A 597 14.83 0.86 -6.33
N LYS A 598 14.31 0.72 -5.10
CA LYS A 598 15.07 0.79 -3.86
C LYS A 598 15.21 -0.58 -3.23
N PHE A 599 16.24 -0.74 -2.41
CA PHE A 599 16.47 -1.98 -1.68
C PHE A 599 15.25 -2.38 -0.82
N GLU A 600 14.60 -1.38 -0.20
CA GLU A 600 13.43 -1.54 0.67
C GLU A 600 12.15 -1.98 -0.07
N ASP A 601 12.08 -1.76 -1.38
CA ASP A 601 10.90 -2.15 -2.18
C ASP A 601 10.76 -3.68 -2.28
N ASN A 602 11.84 -4.43 -2.04
CA ASN A 602 11.90 -5.90 -2.13
C ASN A 602 11.41 -6.45 -3.50
N VAL A 603 11.58 -5.69 -4.57
CA VAL A 603 11.28 -6.11 -5.94
C VAL A 603 12.52 -6.04 -6.83
N TRP A 604 12.53 -6.83 -7.90
CA TRP A 604 13.54 -6.80 -8.95
C TRP A 604 12.88 -6.99 -10.31
N PHE A 605 13.18 -6.11 -11.27
CA PHE A 605 12.68 -6.24 -12.64
C PHE A 605 13.73 -6.88 -13.54
N GLN A 606 13.28 -7.81 -14.38
CA GLN A 606 14.10 -8.46 -15.39
C GLN A 606 13.56 -8.06 -16.76
N ILE A 607 14.33 -7.28 -17.54
CA ILE A 607 13.98 -6.91 -18.92
C ILE A 607 14.61 -7.87 -19.93
N VAL A 608 15.79 -8.41 -19.62
CA VAL A 608 16.46 -9.44 -20.42
C VAL A 608 16.15 -10.83 -19.88
N GLU A 609 15.50 -11.67 -20.67
CA GLU A 609 15.23 -13.07 -20.31
C GLU A 609 16.55 -13.87 -20.27
N GLU A 610 16.85 -14.47 -19.12
CA GLU A 610 17.96 -15.41 -18.99
C GLU A 610 17.43 -16.83 -19.26
N GLU A 611 17.79 -17.42 -20.40
CA GLU A 611 17.35 -18.78 -20.73
C GLU A 611 17.89 -19.78 -19.69
N LYS A 612 16.98 -20.48 -19.00
CA LYS A 612 17.29 -21.62 -18.11
C LYS A 612 17.64 -22.89 -18.91
N SER A 613 18.56 -22.79 -19.87
CA SER A 613 19.22 -23.99 -20.39
C SER A 613 20.37 -24.36 -19.44
N ASN A 614 20.77 -25.63 -19.40
CA ASN A 614 21.84 -26.14 -18.52
C ASN A 614 23.26 -25.58 -18.84
N GLN A 615 23.35 -24.42 -19.47
CA GLN A 615 24.57 -23.66 -19.69
C GLN A 615 24.44 -22.35 -18.93
N THR A 616 25.34 -22.12 -17.97
CA THR A 616 25.40 -20.97 -17.05
C THR A 616 25.75 -19.64 -17.74
N GLN A 617 25.27 -19.39 -18.96
CA GLN A 617 25.59 -18.22 -19.77
C GLN A 617 24.36 -17.76 -20.55
N SER A 618 23.88 -16.53 -20.29
CA SER A 618 22.95 -15.86 -21.20
C SER A 618 23.69 -15.48 -22.48
N VAL A 619 23.20 -15.95 -23.63
CA VAL A 619 23.76 -15.60 -24.93
C VAL A 619 22.76 -14.69 -25.63
N THR A 620 23.03 -13.39 -25.67
CA THR A 620 22.24 -12.45 -26.48
C THR A 620 22.39 -12.84 -27.96
N PRO A 621 21.31 -13.22 -28.67
CA PRO A 621 21.40 -13.82 -30.00
C PRO A 621 21.64 -12.79 -31.11
N ASP A 622 21.43 -11.50 -30.84
CA ASP A 622 21.46 -10.41 -31.81
C ASP A 622 21.71 -9.06 -31.09
N VAL A 623 21.97 -7.98 -31.82
CA VAL A 623 22.00 -6.63 -31.24
C VAL A 623 20.57 -6.22 -30.86
N ILE A 624 20.38 -5.75 -29.62
CA ILE A 624 19.08 -5.35 -29.09
C ILE A 624 19.17 -3.92 -28.56
N VAL A 625 18.22 -3.08 -28.97
CA VAL A 625 18.09 -1.71 -28.48
C VAL A 625 17.02 -1.67 -27.40
N TYR A 626 17.40 -1.35 -26.17
CA TYR A 626 16.48 -1.14 -25.06
C TYR A 626 16.24 0.35 -24.88
N GLU A 627 14.98 0.76 -24.91
CA GLU A 627 14.57 2.14 -24.68
C GLU A 627 13.77 2.24 -23.39
N ILE A 628 14.22 3.08 -22.46
CA ILE A 628 13.64 3.26 -21.13
C ILE A 628 13.18 4.70 -20.99
N PHE A 629 11.87 4.92 -21.04
CA PHE A 629 11.22 6.23 -21.07
C PHE A 629 10.20 6.41 -19.95
N GLY A 630 9.91 7.65 -19.58
CA GLY A 630 8.85 7.99 -18.63
C GLY A 630 9.22 7.79 -17.16
N PHE A 631 10.50 7.52 -16.88
CA PHE A 631 11.08 7.42 -15.55
C PHE A 631 12.06 8.57 -15.25
N GLU A 632 12.06 9.61 -16.08
CA GLU A 632 12.93 10.77 -15.90
C GLU A 632 12.57 11.51 -14.60
N GLY A 633 13.58 11.77 -13.76
CA GLY A 633 13.41 12.38 -12.43
C GLY A 633 13.23 11.36 -11.29
N GLN A 634 13.36 10.05 -11.56
CA GLN A 634 13.59 9.05 -10.53
C GLN A 634 15.06 9.11 -10.08
N THR A 635 15.91 8.24 -10.61
CA THR A 635 17.37 8.27 -10.39
C THR A 635 18.11 9.01 -11.50
N LEU A 636 17.60 8.90 -12.74
CA LEU A 636 18.16 9.54 -13.94
C LEU A 636 17.31 10.77 -14.31
N PRO A 637 17.92 11.93 -14.63
CA PRO A 637 17.17 13.11 -15.10
C PRO A 637 16.82 13.05 -16.59
N PHE A 638 17.29 12.03 -17.31
CA PHE A 638 17.14 11.82 -18.75
C PHE A 638 16.55 10.45 -19.05
N SER A 639 16.05 10.28 -20.27
CA SER A 639 15.68 8.98 -20.84
C SER A 639 16.93 8.16 -21.17
N LEU A 640 16.86 6.84 -21.08
CA LEU A 640 18.01 5.96 -21.31
C LEU A 640 17.76 5.01 -22.48
N THR A 641 18.70 4.98 -23.42
CA THR A 641 18.77 3.98 -24.49
C THR A 641 20.02 3.12 -24.30
N ILE A 642 19.87 1.80 -24.31
CA ILE A 642 20.98 0.85 -24.16
C ILE A 642 21.04 -0.03 -25.40
N ILE A 643 22.18 -0.05 -26.08
CA ILE A 643 22.45 -0.96 -27.20
C ILE A 643 23.26 -2.13 -26.64
N ASP A 644 22.61 -3.28 -26.47
CA ASP A 644 23.26 -4.52 -26.04
C ASP A 644 23.73 -5.30 -27.27
N THR A 645 25.01 -5.67 -27.28
CA THR A 645 25.62 -6.44 -28.35
C THR A 645 25.78 -7.91 -27.95
N PRO A 646 25.75 -8.87 -28.91
CA PRO A 646 26.16 -10.24 -28.64
C PRO A 646 27.57 -10.31 -28.04
N GLY A 647 27.83 -11.36 -27.25
CA GLY A 647 29.18 -11.58 -26.73
C GLY A 647 30.15 -12.02 -27.82
N PHE A 648 31.20 -11.23 -28.00
CA PHE A 648 32.29 -11.53 -28.94
C PHE A 648 33.21 -12.64 -28.40
N GLY A 649 33.92 -13.34 -29.29
CA GLY A 649 34.80 -14.46 -28.91
C GLY A 649 34.09 -15.80 -28.67
N ASN A 650 32.86 -15.96 -29.16
CA ASN A 650 32.14 -17.23 -29.13
C ASN A 650 32.75 -18.23 -30.13
N THR A 651 32.47 -19.54 -29.98
CA THR A 651 32.95 -20.64 -30.83
C THR A 651 32.51 -20.61 -32.31
N LYS A 652 31.93 -19.49 -32.76
CA LYS A 652 31.23 -19.35 -34.04
C LYS A 652 32.01 -18.58 -35.11
N GLY A 653 33.16 -18.01 -34.78
CA GLY A 653 34.16 -17.49 -35.74
C GLY A 653 33.98 -16.03 -36.18
N VAL A 654 34.99 -15.50 -36.87
CA VAL A 654 35.13 -14.09 -37.33
C VAL A 654 34.00 -13.61 -38.25
N GLU A 655 33.33 -14.54 -38.95
CA GLU A 655 32.21 -14.21 -39.84
C GLU A 655 30.98 -13.67 -39.09
N GLU A 656 30.71 -14.14 -37.87
CA GLU A 656 29.61 -13.59 -37.06
C GLU A 656 29.93 -12.20 -36.50
N ASP A 657 31.20 -11.92 -36.18
CA ASP A 657 31.65 -10.61 -35.67
C ASP A 657 31.51 -9.51 -36.75
N ASN A 658 31.74 -9.86 -38.02
CA ASN A 658 31.49 -8.97 -39.16
C ASN A 658 30.00 -8.63 -39.32
N ILE A 659 29.11 -9.61 -39.13
CA ILE A 659 27.66 -9.42 -39.20
C ILE A 659 27.17 -8.47 -38.09
N VAL A 660 27.75 -8.55 -36.89
CA VAL A 660 27.42 -7.62 -35.79
C VAL A 660 27.86 -6.20 -36.13
N SER A 661 29.05 -6.04 -36.73
CA SER A 661 29.56 -4.74 -37.17
C SER A 661 28.68 -4.11 -38.26
N GLU A 662 28.25 -4.90 -39.26
CA GLU A 662 27.29 -4.46 -40.28
C GLU A 662 25.94 -4.04 -39.68
N ARG A 663 25.43 -4.82 -38.72
CA ARG A 663 24.16 -4.49 -38.03
C ARG A 663 24.24 -3.21 -37.23
N LEU A 664 25.35 -2.97 -36.54
CA LEU A 664 25.60 -1.71 -35.85
C LEU A 664 25.66 -0.56 -36.88
N PHE A 665 26.37 -0.74 -37.99
CA PHE A 665 26.42 0.26 -39.06
C PHE A 665 25.02 0.60 -39.60
N ASP A 666 24.18 -0.40 -39.85
CA ASP A 666 22.80 -0.21 -40.27
C ASP A 666 21.98 0.54 -39.20
N LEU A 667 22.16 0.21 -37.92
CA LEU A 667 21.46 0.86 -36.81
C LEU A 667 21.76 2.36 -36.73
N PHE A 668 23.03 2.74 -36.95
CA PHE A 668 23.45 4.13 -36.81
C PHE A 668 23.10 5.01 -38.03
N ARG A 669 22.90 4.38 -39.20
CA ARG A 669 22.56 5.07 -40.46
C ARG A 669 21.08 5.05 -40.83
N SER A 670 20.30 4.13 -40.26
CA SER A 670 18.85 4.04 -40.50
C SER A 670 18.12 5.29 -40.02
N GLU A 671 17.14 5.81 -40.78
CA GLU A 671 16.31 6.97 -40.37
C GLU A 671 15.59 6.75 -39.03
N ASP A 672 15.12 5.52 -38.79
CA ASP A 672 14.51 5.11 -37.52
C ASP A 672 15.52 4.59 -36.48
N GLY A 673 16.81 4.81 -36.74
CA GLY A 673 17.95 4.28 -36.00
C GLY A 673 18.34 5.11 -34.77
N VAL A 674 19.53 4.82 -34.23
CA VAL A 674 20.12 5.60 -33.13
C VAL A 674 21.20 6.50 -33.72
N HIS A 675 21.11 7.81 -33.53
CA HIS A 675 22.03 8.76 -34.18
C HIS A 675 23.08 9.36 -33.23
N GLU A 676 22.95 9.10 -31.94
CA GLU A 676 23.76 9.71 -30.90
C GLU A 676 24.22 8.66 -29.89
N ILE A 677 25.51 8.68 -29.55
CA ILE A 677 26.10 7.88 -28.47
C ILE A 677 26.70 8.82 -27.43
N ASN A 678 26.42 8.54 -26.15
CA ASN A 678 26.98 9.29 -25.02
C ASN A 678 28.03 8.48 -24.25
N ALA A 679 27.97 7.15 -24.30
CA ALA A 679 29.01 6.30 -23.74
C ALA A 679 29.14 4.97 -24.51
N VAL A 680 30.38 4.48 -24.58
CA VAL A 680 30.69 3.11 -24.98
C VAL A 680 31.25 2.39 -23.76
N GLY A 681 30.48 1.43 -23.24
CA GLY A 681 30.83 0.64 -22.08
C GLY A 681 31.54 -0.65 -22.47
N LEU A 682 32.83 -0.76 -22.12
CA LEU A 682 33.61 -1.99 -22.25
C LEU A 682 33.36 -2.89 -21.05
N VAL A 683 32.51 -3.89 -21.23
CA VAL A 683 32.06 -4.77 -20.15
C VAL A 683 33.04 -5.94 -19.97
N MET A 684 33.67 -6.02 -18.80
CA MET A 684 34.70 -7.02 -18.47
C MET A 684 34.47 -7.59 -17.07
N LYS A 685 34.87 -8.83 -16.80
CA LYS A 685 34.85 -9.38 -15.43
C LYS A 685 36.04 -8.86 -14.64
N ALA A 686 35.89 -8.63 -13.34
CA ALA A 686 37.00 -8.26 -12.46
C ALA A 686 38.17 -9.27 -12.46
N SER A 687 37.88 -10.54 -12.77
CA SER A 687 38.88 -11.61 -12.91
C SER A 687 39.58 -11.67 -14.27
N THR A 688 39.21 -10.81 -15.23
CA THR A 688 39.80 -10.82 -16.57
C THR A 688 41.24 -10.34 -16.50
N ASN A 689 42.17 -11.19 -16.95
CA ASN A 689 43.62 -10.94 -16.86
C ASN A 689 44.27 -10.61 -18.22
N ARG A 690 43.56 -10.80 -19.33
CA ARG A 690 44.01 -10.55 -20.70
C ARG A 690 42.82 -10.23 -21.58
N LEU A 691 43.01 -9.36 -22.58
CA LEU A 691 42.07 -9.14 -23.66
C LEU A 691 42.42 -10.09 -24.81
N ASN A 692 41.43 -10.77 -25.37
CA ASN A 692 41.63 -11.64 -26.53
C ASN A 692 41.62 -10.82 -27.83
N ASP A 693 42.39 -11.24 -28.85
CA ASP A 693 42.48 -10.56 -30.16
C ASP A 693 41.11 -10.20 -30.82
N PRO A 694 40.05 -11.02 -30.70
CA PRO A 694 38.72 -10.67 -31.20
C PRO A 694 38.08 -9.45 -30.52
N MET A 695 38.36 -9.20 -29.24
CA MET A 695 37.84 -8.01 -28.53
C MET A 695 38.48 -6.73 -29.07
N THR A 696 39.78 -6.76 -29.37
CA THR A 696 40.49 -5.62 -29.98
C THR A 696 39.93 -5.31 -31.37
N TYR A 697 39.66 -6.33 -32.19
CA TYR A 697 39.06 -6.16 -33.52
C TYR A 697 37.68 -5.49 -33.46
N VAL A 698 36.82 -5.94 -32.56
CA VAL A 698 35.47 -5.39 -32.39
C VAL A 698 35.53 -3.97 -31.85
N PHE A 699 36.45 -3.71 -30.92
CA PHE A 699 36.69 -2.37 -30.42
C PHE A 699 37.12 -1.41 -31.54
N ASP A 700 38.08 -1.83 -32.37
CA ASP A 700 38.52 -1.07 -33.54
C ASP A 700 37.40 -0.85 -34.56
N ALA A 701 36.53 -1.85 -34.76
CA ALA A 701 35.35 -1.72 -35.60
C ALA A 701 34.40 -0.65 -35.07
N VAL A 702 34.06 -0.66 -33.77
CA VAL A 702 33.24 0.39 -33.15
C VAL A 702 33.91 1.76 -33.22
N MET A 703 35.24 1.84 -33.02
CA MET A 703 35.99 3.09 -33.16
C MET A 703 35.95 3.65 -34.58
N SER A 704 35.95 2.79 -35.60
CA SER A 704 35.85 3.21 -36.99
C SER A 704 34.50 3.85 -37.36
N LEU A 705 33.45 3.61 -36.57
CA LEU A 705 32.08 4.08 -36.84
C LEU A 705 31.82 5.54 -36.42
N PHE A 706 32.50 6.06 -35.40
CA PHE A 706 32.22 7.41 -34.87
C PHE A 706 33.45 8.30 -34.70
N GLY A 707 34.56 7.99 -35.38
CA GLY A 707 35.72 8.87 -35.50
C GLY A 707 36.55 9.02 -34.22
N LYS A 708 37.50 9.98 -34.24
CA LYS A 708 38.52 10.17 -33.18
C LYS A 708 37.98 10.77 -31.88
N ASP A 709 36.76 11.30 -31.88
CA ASP A 709 36.16 12.01 -30.74
C ASP A 709 35.52 11.07 -29.70
N LEU A 710 35.43 9.77 -29.98
CA LEU A 710 34.89 8.77 -29.04
C LEU A 710 35.79 8.46 -27.85
N LYS A 711 37.11 8.74 -27.89
CA LYS A 711 38.05 8.29 -26.83
C LYS A 711 37.57 8.70 -25.44
N LYS A 712 37.02 9.91 -25.30
CA LYS A 712 36.53 10.47 -24.03
C LYS A 712 35.21 9.86 -23.55
N SER A 713 34.49 9.16 -24.43
CA SER A 713 33.20 8.55 -24.17
C SER A 713 33.29 7.05 -23.89
N ILE A 714 34.49 6.46 -23.92
CA ILE A 714 34.71 5.04 -23.67
C ILE A 714 35.08 4.85 -22.19
N VAL A 715 34.34 3.99 -21.51
CA VAL A 715 34.52 3.67 -20.09
C VAL A 715 34.56 2.16 -19.88
N ALA A 716 35.34 1.69 -18.91
CA ALA A 716 35.33 0.28 -18.52
C ALA A 716 34.20 0.02 -17.52
N LEU A 717 33.39 -1.01 -17.76
CA LEU A 717 32.30 -1.44 -16.89
C LEU A 717 32.62 -2.83 -16.35
N ILE A 718 33.14 -2.88 -15.12
CA ILE A 718 33.76 -4.07 -14.55
C ILE A 718 32.73 -4.82 -13.70
N THR A 719 32.36 -6.02 -14.11
CA THR A 719 31.34 -6.86 -13.47
C THR A 719 31.95 -7.94 -12.56
N HIS A 720 31.14 -8.57 -11.72
CA HIS A 720 31.55 -9.63 -10.79
C HIS A 720 32.66 -9.18 -9.83
N SER A 721 32.61 -7.92 -9.42
CA SER A 721 33.58 -7.36 -8.49
C SER A 721 33.08 -7.43 -7.05
N ASP A 722 34.01 -7.64 -6.12
CA ASP A 722 33.77 -7.58 -4.68
C ASP A 722 33.89 -6.15 -4.11
N GLY A 723 34.10 -5.15 -4.98
CA GLY A 723 34.32 -3.75 -4.62
C GLY A 723 35.79 -3.38 -4.42
N GLY A 724 36.71 -4.33 -4.55
CA GLY A 724 38.14 -4.06 -4.58
C GLY A 724 38.60 -3.41 -5.89
N THR A 725 39.78 -2.78 -5.86
CA THR A 725 40.41 -2.21 -7.06
C THR A 725 40.69 -3.31 -8.09
N PRO A 726 40.21 -3.20 -9.35
CA PRO A 726 40.26 -4.27 -10.34
C PRO A 726 41.60 -4.28 -11.08
N ASN A 727 42.69 -4.46 -10.35
CA ASN A 727 44.07 -4.37 -10.84
C ASN A 727 44.35 -5.26 -12.07
N ASN A 728 43.74 -6.45 -12.11
CA ASN A 728 43.89 -7.39 -13.22
C ASN A 728 43.35 -6.83 -14.54
N VAL A 729 42.17 -6.20 -14.49
CA VAL A 729 41.49 -5.62 -15.66
C VAL A 729 42.19 -4.34 -16.10
N LEU A 730 42.56 -3.48 -15.15
CA LEU A 730 43.29 -2.23 -15.45
C LEU A 730 44.61 -2.54 -16.16
N LYS A 731 45.37 -3.51 -15.65
CA LYS A 731 46.59 -3.98 -16.31
C LYS A 731 46.32 -4.59 -17.69
N ALA A 732 45.25 -5.37 -17.83
CA ALA A 732 44.89 -5.93 -19.14
C ALA A 732 44.57 -4.84 -20.18
N LEU A 733 43.86 -3.78 -19.78
CA LEU A 733 43.56 -2.61 -20.62
C LEU A 733 44.82 -1.86 -21.03
N GLU A 734 45.76 -1.66 -20.11
CA GLU A 734 47.07 -1.07 -20.37
C GLU A 734 47.90 -1.91 -21.34
N ASP A 735 48.03 -3.22 -21.08
CA ASP A 735 48.79 -4.17 -21.91
C ASP A 735 48.25 -4.25 -23.36
N ALA A 736 46.92 -4.11 -23.52
CA ALA A 736 46.26 -4.10 -24.82
C ALA A 736 46.25 -2.72 -25.51
N ASN A 737 46.76 -1.68 -24.85
CA ASN A 737 46.82 -0.30 -25.36
C ASN A 737 45.43 0.24 -25.82
N ILE A 738 44.37 -0.11 -25.09
CA ILE A 738 43.01 0.35 -25.40
C ILE A 738 42.87 1.82 -25.00
N LYS A 739 42.57 2.68 -25.98
CA LYS A 739 42.35 4.12 -25.78
C LYS A 739 40.95 4.36 -25.19
N CYS A 740 40.85 4.39 -23.88
CA CYS A 740 39.64 4.77 -23.13
C CYS A 740 39.79 6.15 -22.48
N SER A 741 38.73 6.64 -21.85
CA SER A 741 38.81 7.84 -21.01
C SER A 741 39.72 7.57 -19.80
N GLU A 742 40.45 8.59 -19.38
CA GLU A 742 41.42 8.50 -18.28
C GLU A 742 40.95 9.37 -17.11
N ASP A 743 41.14 8.90 -15.88
CA ASP A 743 40.86 9.65 -14.66
C ASP A 743 41.97 10.68 -14.33
N GLU A 744 41.84 11.38 -13.20
CA GLU A 744 42.84 12.37 -12.75
C GLU A 744 44.23 11.76 -12.49
N MET A 745 44.32 10.44 -12.38
CA MET A 745 45.56 9.68 -12.19
C MET A 745 46.10 9.04 -13.47
N ASN A 746 45.55 9.38 -14.65
CA ASN A 746 45.84 8.77 -15.95
C ASN A 746 45.56 7.26 -16.01
N GLN A 747 44.65 6.74 -15.19
CA GLN A 747 44.19 5.36 -15.27
C GLN A 747 42.91 5.26 -16.11
N PRO A 748 42.64 4.10 -16.75
CA PRO A 748 41.35 3.85 -17.40
C PRO A 748 40.17 4.19 -16.49
N PHE A 749 39.32 5.11 -16.92
CA PHE A 749 38.11 5.48 -16.19
C PHE A 749 37.15 4.28 -16.19
N HIS A 750 36.78 3.83 -15.00
CA HIS A 750 36.06 2.59 -14.81
C HIS A 750 34.98 2.70 -13.74
N PHE A 751 33.97 1.84 -13.88
CA PHE A 751 32.93 1.62 -12.90
C PHE A 751 32.89 0.15 -12.53
N ILE A 752 32.49 -0.15 -11.30
CA ILE A 752 32.58 -1.49 -10.74
C ILE A 752 31.19 -1.97 -10.30
N PHE A 753 30.83 -3.20 -10.64
CA PHE A 753 29.51 -3.77 -10.38
C PHE A 753 29.62 -5.20 -9.84
N ASN A 754 28.87 -5.52 -8.79
CA ASN A 754 28.87 -6.87 -8.23
C ASN A 754 27.98 -7.84 -9.03
N ASN A 755 26.88 -7.35 -9.63
CA ASN A 755 25.94 -8.13 -10.47
C ASN A 755 25.22 -9.29 -9.73
N LEU A 756 25.08 -9.22 -8.40
CA LEU A 756 24.43 -10.23 -7.55
C LEU A 756 23.09 -9.77 -6.95
N GLU A 757 22.50 -8.70 -7.48
CA GLU A 757 21.35 -8.01 -6.87
C GLU A 757 20.07 -8.86 -6.83
N GLN A 758 19.98 -9.92 -7.65
CA GLN A 758 18.88 -10.88 -7.72
C GLN A 758 19.02 -12.08 -6.74
N GLU A 759 20.15 -12.25 -6.04
CA GLU A 759 20.37 -13.42 -5.18
C GLU A 759 19.40 -13.49 -3.97
N GLN A 760 18.95 -14.71 -3.65
CA GLN A 760 17.94 -14.97 -2.61
C GLN A 760 18.40 -14.59 -1.20
N ARG A 761 17.56 -13.82 -0.50
CA ARG A 761 17.80 -13.27 0.85
C ARG A 761 17.14 -14.11 1.96
N TYR A 762 17.70 -15.27 2.33
CA TYR A 762 17.09 -16.16 3.34
C TYR A 762 17.47 -15.90 4.82
N ASP A 763 18.56 -15.17 5.12
CA ASP A 763 19.03 -14.94 6.50
C ASP A 763 19.68 -13.55 6.67
N THR A 764 19.68 -13.03 7.91
CA THR A 764 20.24 -11.75 8.39
C THR A 764 21.66 -11.45 7.91
N LYS A 765 22.55 -12.45 7.83
CA LYS A 765 23.91 -12.27 7.28
C LYS A 765 23.89 -12.04 5.77
N LYS A 766 23.11 -12.82 5.02
CA LYS A 766 22.94 -12.64 3.57
C LYS A 766 22.21 -11.33 3.25
N HIS A 767 21.27 -10.91 4.09
CA HIS A 767 20.59 -9.62 3.96
C HIS A 767 21.55 -8.44 4.13
N LYS A 768 22.49 -8.48 5.09
CA LYS A 768 23.52 -7.44 5.25
C LYS A 768 24.48 -7.38 4.06
N ASN A 769 24.94 -8.53 3.57
CA ASN A 769 25.83 -8.60 2.41
C ASN A 769 25.11 -8.16 1.11
N SER A 770 23.84 -8.54 0.93
CA SER A 770 23.02 -8.12 -0.20
C SER A 770 22.74 -6.61 -0.17
N LYS A 771 22.50 -6.02 1.01
CA LYS A 771 22.37 -4.57 1.15
C LYS A 771 23.67 -3.84 0.80
N HIS A 772 24.81 -4.31 1.31
CA HIS A 772 26.10 -3.74 0.95
C HIS A 772 26.36 -3.80 -0.57
N SER A 773 26.07 -4.94 -1.19
CA SER A 773 26.18 -5.08 -2.65
C SER A 773 25.27 -4.11 -3.40
N TRP A 774 24.04 -3.94 -2.94
CA TRP A 774 23.07 -3.02 -3.54
C TRP A 774 23.54 -1.57 -3.43
N ASP A 775 23.91 -1.15 -2.22
CA ASP A 775 24.35 0.22 -1.94
C ASP A 775 25.60 0.56 -2.76
N PHE A 776 26.55 -0.38 -2.85
CA PHE A 776 27.75 -0.28 -3.69
C PHE A 776 27.41 -0.14 -5.18
N THR A 777 26.63 -1.06 -5.75
CA THR A 777 26.22 -0.99 -7.16
C THR A 777 25.46 0.31 -7.44
N ASN A 778 24.62 0.77 -6.52
CA ASN A 778 23.83 1.99 -6.67
C ASN A 778 24.67 3.27 -6.62
N GLU A 779 25.74 3.29 -5.82
CA GLU A 779 26.73 4.36 -5.79
C GLU A 779 27.47 4.46 -7.13
N GLU A 780 27.95 3.33 -7.65
CA GLU A 780 28.65 3.25 -8.94
C GLU A 780 27.75 3.63 -10.13
N MET A 781 26.47 3.26 -10.09
CA MET A 781 25.46 3.75 -11.05
C MET A 781 25.27 5.27 -10.97
N GLY A 782 25.39 5.86 -9.76
CA GLY A 782 25.38 7.30 -9.56
C GLY A 782 26.57 7.99 -10.21
N HIS A 783 27.77 7.42 -10.08
CA HIS A 783 28.96 7.91 -10.77
C HIS A 783 28.81 7.80 -12.30
N LEU A 784 28.24 6.70 -12.80
CA LEU A 784 27.96 6.52 -14.24
C LEU A 784 26.93 7.55 -14.74
N ARG A 785 25.88 7.84 -13.97
CA ARG A 785 24.92 8.91 -14.28
C ARG A 785 25.65 10.25 -14.42
N ASP A 786 26.46 10.63 -13.44
CA ASP A 786 27.17 11.91 -13.44
C ASP A 786 28.13 12.03 -14.63
N PHE A 787 28.75 10.92 -15.04
CA PHE A 787 29.53 10.85 -16.27
C PHE A 787 28.67 11.12 -17.51
N LEU A 788 27.52 10.45 -17.64
CA LEU A 788 26.61 10.63 -18.78
C LEU A 788 26.03 12.05 -18.88
N GLU A 789 25.81 12.72 -17.74
CA GLU A 789 25.36 14.12 -17.70
C GLU A 789 26.42 15.07 -18.24
N LYS A 790 27.67 14.91 -17.80
CA LYS A 790 28.79 15.78 -18.16
C LYS A 790 29.32 15.52 -19.57
N ASN A 791 29.21 14.28 -20.06
CA ASN A 791 29.83 13.90 -21.32
C ASN A 791 29.07 14.46 -22.54
N GLN A 792 29.83 14.99 -23.51
CA GLN A 792 29.31 15.57 -24.75
C GLN A 792 28.94 14.44 -25.73
N THR A 793 27.89 14.67 -26.54
CA THR A 793 27.37 13.68 -27.50
C THR A 793 28.33 13.46 -28.67
N SER A 794 28.56 12.21 -29.05
CA SER A 794 29.24 11.83 -30.30
C SER A 794 28.22 11.47 -31.37
N THR A 795 28.39 11.98 -32.61
CA THR A 795 27.50 11.74 -33.76
C THR A 795 28.28 11.04 -34.89
N THR A 796 27.57 10.35 -35.78
CA THR A 796 28.17 9.64 -36.92
C THR A 796 28.63 10.61 -38.01
N GLU A 797 29.84 10.45 -38.54
CA GLU A 797 30.32 11.26 -39.68
C GLU A 797 29.55 10.91 -40.97
N ASN A 798 28.82 11.87 -41.53
CA ASN A 798 28.24 11.74 -42.87
C ASN A 798 29.36 11.82 -43.93
N ASN A 799 29.83 10.67 -44.43
CA ASN A 799 30.61 10.62 -45.66
C ASN A 799 29.69 10.89 -46.87
N SER A 800 29.42 12.17 -47.11
CA SER A 800 28.94 12.69 -48.39
C SER A 800 30.00 13.61 -49.00
N GLY A 801 31.10 13.03 -49.47
CA GLY A 801 31.93 13.59 -50.53
C GLY A 801 31.98 12.51 -51.61
N GLY A 802 31.29 12.65 -52.75
CA GLY A 802 31.58 13.70 -53.71
C GLY A 802 32.61 13.14 -54.68
N SER A 803 32.19 12.21 -55.53
CA SER A 803 32.90 11.89 -56.77
C SER A 803 32.68 13.04 -57.75
N GLU A 804 33.63 13.98 -57.76
CA GLU A 804 34.14 14.67 -58.95
C GLU A 804 35.53 15.26 -58.66
#